data_AF-A0A8H6HKJ0-F1
#
_entry.id   AF-A0A8H6HKJ0-F1
#
_cell.length_a   1.000
_cell.length_b   1.000
_cell.length_c   1.000
_cell.angle_alpha   90.00
_cell.angle_beta   90.00
_cell.angle_gamma   90.00
#
_symmetry.space_group_name_H-M   'P 1'
#
loop_
_entity.id
_entity.type
_entity.pdbx_description
1 polymer ?
#
loop_
_entity_poly.entity_id
_entity_poly.type
_entity_poly.pdbx_seq_one_letter_code
_entity_poly.pdbx_strand_id
1 'polypeptide(L)'
;MDLQTLTNLFATTYNPDPNIRKAAELQIRKIGNQEGVPTALLQIIGNDSIDLATRQACAVWLKNRVWKTYAVEVDRRPEGQYIANSDREALRNSILHLLATSPSRSVATQLGTALKSIIAHDFPAQKWPGLLPQIKQLLQSGSVQEVHAGCIAALEAIKAFKFRQANDVLPQIISELFPILVSIGTQMAEQTPTAAPEIPTMLHLILKTYKSSITVSLSKHQQSPESLVPWGKLFFSIVNLQLPADAVPADEEERERSEWWITKKWAYAILGRLFHRFGNPSQLPSSMQKEYGTFATHFVGVFAPEILSIYLKQVDLYVQGGAWLSKKCQYHIFTFFTACLKPHVDSLVSTFVFNQLTFNQERKELWENDPVDYVRVSVDEYENYSNPVAAATTFLLSLATNRTKITFMPILGFINQTLRSAAAPPQRFGALNMVAALGTHIMSHPEVKNEMEQFIVSFVTPVLTSSEPYLRAIALEILGTVVKHGLKWSNEQNKMNHSKAAALAMDDPEFPVKVQGALALTEMITAYEDVRQAVAPQVGKVVHDLVKMSDDTDLSVVNAAMEVIVEQYQVELLPVAAELVAHLCATYMRYVTEVAAKESENDASQIEFDDIEGDVDNDKSFAAMGVAKTILTVVESVEASKEILAQIQDIIVPILVFTLEHKLIDLFDHVYELTDSLTFHSRTISPGMWRVFELTYQAFKTDAVDFLEEMLPTLDNFISYGTDYIKANNDYKRMLVDIYTHSLTVEHLGENDKVSGSKIAESILLNLRGAVDDYLHVIINAALSINDSITTPPLKLANLEVLINAVLYNPVAALHIMEQKQPGTAGQFFNHWFAAINGENKLPRVHDKKLSILTLSALMEVPAGSVPDTLLRKAMQADYADGEDFDDTYAEKLLNFNDEEGDVWDDESAYLEMLANESARLREKADKPGEEESDSDEEDEDDDLIEEELTYISPIEPVDPYITFKRALTTLQMQNAPAYQVATTALDVDQQTLLMEVMRLADANEAAASA
;
A
#
# COMPACT_ATOMS: atom_id res chain seq x y z
N MET A 1 35.73 14.87 -33.66
CA MET A 1 36.11 13.55 -34.22
C MET A 1 35.57 13.46 -35.64
N ASP A 2 36.18 12.70 -36.55
CA ASP A 2 35.57 12.50 -37.88
C ASP A 2 34.45 11.44 -37.83
N LEU A 3 33.58 11.44 -38.85
CA LEU A 3 32.40 10.59 -38.91
C LEU A 3 32.77 9.10 -38.89
N GLN A 4 33.82 8.71 -39.63
CA GLN A 4 34.24 7.32 -39.76
C GLN A 4 34.76 6.76 -38.43
N THR A 5 35.55 7.53 -37.67
CA THR A 5 36.04 7.13 -36.35
C THR A 5 34.88 6.96 -35.37
N LEU A 6 33.86 7.83 -35.45
CA LEU A 6 32.66 7.73 -34.61
C LEU A 6 31.82 6.49 -34.97
N THR A 7 31.59 6.22 -36.26
CA THR A 7 30.93 4.99 -36.72
C THR A 7 31.65 3.74 -36.25
N ASN A 8 32.98 3.69 -36.40
CA ASN A 8 33.79 2.56 -35.96
C ASN A 8 33.72 2.36 -34.44
N LEU A 9 33.71 3.45 -33.66
CA LEU A 9 33.59 3.41 -32.20
C LEU A 9 32.24 2.83 -31.76
N PHE A 10 31.13 3.26 -32.37
CA PHE A 10 29.81 2.69 -32.10
C PHE A 10 29.67 1.24 -32.61
N ALA A 11 30.37 0.84 -33.66
CA ALA A 11 30.43 -0.57 -34.04
C ALA A 11 31.16 -1.44 -32.99
N THR A 12 32.17 -0.90 -32.29
CA THR A 12 32.92 -1.65 -31.26
C THR A 12 32.15 -1.93 -29.96
N THR A 13 31.00 -1.29 -29.70
CA THR A 13 30.15 -1.65 -28.54
C THR A 13 29.49 -3.03 -28.67
N TYR A 14 29.50 -3.61 -29.87
CA TYR A 14 29.00 -4.97 -30.15
C TYR A 14 30.12 -6.03 -30.22
N ASN A 15 31.35 -5.70 -29.80
CA ASN A 15 32.45 -6.67 -29.80
C ASN A 15 32.18 -7.82 -28.80
N PRO A 16 32.44 -9.10 -29.14
CA PRO A 16 32.28 -10.20 -28.19
C PRO A 16 33.21 -10.14 -26.98
N ASP A 17 34.35 -9.41 -27.05
CA ASP A 17 35.23 -9.18 -25.91
C ASP A 17 34.65 -8.09 -24.97
N PRO A 18 34.31 -8.42 -23.70
CA PRO A 18 33.78 -7.45 -22.75
C PRO A 18 34.75 -6.30 -22.43
N ASN A 19 36.07 -6.50 -22.55
CA ASN A 19 37.05 -5.45 -22.32
C ASN A 19 37.02 -4.41 -23.44
N ILE A 20 36.84 -4.85 -24.69
CA ILE A 20 36.72 -3.95 -25.85
C ILE A 20 35.42 -3.13 -25.75
N ARG A 21 34.30 -3.75 -25.35
CA ARG A 21 33.04 -3.02 -25.10
C ARG A 21 33.18 -1.95 -24.02
N LYS A 22 33.69 -2.31 -22.83
CA LYS A 22 33.93 -1.35 -21.74
C LYS A 22 34.87 -0.21 -22.15
N ALA A 23 35.90 -0.50 -22.95
CA ALA A 23 36.80 0.53 -23.47
C ALA A 23 36.09 1.48 -24.46
N ALA A 24 35.25 0.95 -25.36
CA ALA A 24 34.45 1.73 -26.29
C ALA A 24 33.43 2.62 -25.57
N GLU A 25 32.70 2.08 -24.60
CA GLU A 25 31.73 2.81 -23.75
C GLU A 25 32.40 3.94 -22.96
N LEU A 26 33.57 3.68 -22.34
CA LEU A 26 34.37 4.71 -21.67
C LEU A 26 34.83 5.81 -22.64
N GLN A 27 35.16 5.46 -23.88
CA GLN A 27 35.53 6.44 -24.91
C GLN A 27 34.32 7.25 -25.39
N ILE A 28 33.15 6.62 -25.57
CA ILE A 28 31.88 7.28 -25.87
C ILE A 28 31.51 8.25 -24.74
N ARG A 29 31.64 7.85 -23.46
CA ARG A 29 31.39 8.72 -22.29
C ARG A 29 32.33 9.92 -22.25
N LYS A 30 33.60 9.77 -22.66
CA LYS A 30 34.57 10.88 -22.76
C LYS A 30 34.23 11.89 -23.86
N ILE A 31 33.74 11.44 -25.01
CA ILE A 31 33.42 12.34 -26.14
C ILE A 31 31.97 12.86 -26.10
N GLY A 32 31.09 12.23 -25.32
CA GLY A 32 29.65 12.51 -25.33
C GLY A 32 29.22 13.93 -24.92
N ASN A 33 30.11 14.70 -24.28
CA ASN A 33 29.90 16.12 -23.96
C ASN A 33 30.46 17.08 -25.03
N GLN A 34 31.06 16.58 -26.12
CA GLN A 34 31.59 17.43 -27.19
C GLN A 34 30.46 17.93 -28.11
N GLU A 35 30.44 19.23 -28.36
CA GLU A 35 29.54 19.86 -29.35
C GLU A 35 29.74 19.25 -30.74
N GLY A 36 28.63 19.01 -31.45
CA GLY A 36 28.59 18.40 -32.78
C GLY A 36 28.55 16.87 -32.77
N VAL A 37 28.70 16.19 -31.62
CA VAL A 37 28.52 14.73 -31.54
C VAL A 37 27.08 14.31 -31.85
N PRO A 38 26.02 14.92 -31.25
CA PRO A 38 24.64 14.67 -31.67
C PRO A 38 24.41 14.89 -33.18
N THR A 39 24.95 15.98 -33.73
CA THR A 39 24.89 16.27 -35.18
C THR A 39 25.56 15.18 -36.03
N ALA A 40 26.73 14.67 -35.62
CA ALA A 40 27.40 13.58 -36.31
C ALA A 40 26.63 12.24 -36.22
N LEU A 41 25.99 11.96 -35.08
CA LEU A 41 25.17 10.75 -34.93
C LEU A 41 23.91 10.81 -35.80
N LEU A 42 23.27 11.97 -35.97
CA LEU A 42 22.15 12.14 -36.91
C LEU A 42 22.56 11.78 -38.35
N GLN A 43 23.77 12.16 -38.78
CA GLN A 43 24.32 11.80 -40.09
C GLN A 43 24.61 10.28 -40.21
N ILE A 44 25.09 9.64 -39.15
CA ILE A 44 25.30 8.18 -39.11
C ILE A 44 23.96 7.43 -39.20
N ILE A 45 22.97 7.85 -38.40
CA ILE A 45 21.63 7.26 -38.38
C ILE A 45 20.93 7.40 -39.74
N GLY A 46 21.10 8.53 -40.43
CA GLY A 46 20.55 8.78 -41.76
C GLY A 46 21.27 8.12 -42.93
N ASN A 47 22.39 7.43 -42.71
CA ASN A 47 23.19 6.83 -43.79
C ASN A 47 22.92 5.33 -43.93
N ASP A 48 22.15 4.95 -44.95
CA ASP A 48 21.81 3.54 -45.23
C ASP A 48 22.99 2.65 -45.66
N SER A 49 24.17 3.22 -45.95
CA SER A 49 25.39 2.42 -46.18
C SER A 49 26.07 1.93 -44.89
N ILE A 50 25.60 2.38 -43.71
CA ILE A 50 26.09 1.95 -42.41
C ILE A 50 25.20 0.82 -41.87
N ASP A 51 25.83 -0.17 -41.25
CA ASP A 51 25.14 -1.31 -40.66
C ASP A 51 24.03 -0.91 -39.66
N LEU A 52 22.94 -1.69 -39.65
CA LEU A 52 21.75 -1.41 -38.86
C LEU A 52 22.01 -1.43 -37.35
N ALA A 53 22.83 -2.36 -36.83
CA ALA A 53 23.14 -2.40 -35.40
C ALA A 53 23.93 -1.16 -34.97
N THR A 54 24.86 -0.70 -35.81
CA THR A 54 25.62 0.54 -35.56
C THR A 54 24.70 1.78 -35.56
N ARG A 55 23.77 1.87 -36.54
CA ARG A 55 22.74 2.94 -36.58
C ARG A 55 21.82 2.90 -35.36
N GLN A 56 21.43 1.70 -34.92
CA GLN A 56 20.58 1.50 -33.74
C GLN A 56 21.30 1.93 -32.45
N ALA A 57 22.57 1.57 -32.24
CA ALA A 57 23.35 2.04 -31.09
C ALA A 57 23.47 3.57 -31.05
N CYS A 58 23.71 4.20 -32.20
CA CYS A 58 23.74 5.66 -32.32
C CYS A 58 22.39 6.28 -31.91
N ALA A 59 21.27 5.69 -32.34
CA ALA A 59 19.92 6.17 -32.00
C ALA A 59 19.56 5.95 -30.51
N VAL A 60 19.94 4.81 -29.92
CA VAL A 60 19.77 4.53 -28.48
C VAL A 60 20.57 5.53 -27.64
N TRP A 61 21.83 5.77 -27.99
CA TRP A 61 22.66 6.75 -27.29
C TRP A 61 22.11 8.17 -27.42
N LEU A 62 21.66 8.56 -28.62
CA LEU A 62 21.07 9.87 -28.87
C LEU A 62 19.80 10.09 -28.04
N LYS A 63 18.92 9.09 -27.97
CA LYS A 63 17.74 9.10 -27.08
C LYS A 63 18.14 9.33 -25.63
N ASN A 64 19.05 8.51 -25.08
CA ASN A 64 19.47 8.60 -23.69
C ASN A 64 20.15 9.95 -23.37
N ARG A 65 20.93 10.48 -24.31
CA ARG A 65 21.58 11.80 -24.18
C ARG A 65 20.54 12.93 -24.16
N VAL A 66 19.57 12.92 -25.07
CA VAL A 66 18.46 13.88 -25.08
C VAL A 66 17.66 13.77 -23.78
N TRP A 67 17.28 12.57 -23.35
CA TRP A 67 16.55 12.37 -22.09
C TRP A 67 17.27 12.99 -20.88
N LYS A 68 18.57 12.69 -20.70
CA LYS A 68 19.34 13.14 -19.52
C LYS A 68 19.78 14.61 -19.56
N THR A 69 19.93 15.25 -20.73
CA THR A 69 20.67 16.53 -20.84
C THR A 69 20.05 17.61 -21.74
N TYR A 70 18.76 17.52 -22.08
CA TYR A 70 18.05 18.53 -22.87
C TYR A 70 17.41 19.68 -22.05
N ALA A 71 17.08 19.44 -20.78
CA ALA A 71 16.54 20.47 -19.86
C ALA A 71 17.53 21.62 -19.60
N VAL A 72 17.08 22.68 -18.91
CA VAL A 72 17.91 23.81 -18.42
C VAL A 72 17.45 24.24 -17.00
N GLU A 73 16.19 23.96 -16.64
CA GLU A 73 15.51 24.26 -15.37
C GLU A 73 14.66 23.04 -14.93
N VAL A 74 14.56 22.59 -13.65
CA VAL A 74 15.37 22.81 -12.44
C VAL A 74 15.64 21.50 -11.67
N ASP A 75 14.59 20.77 -11.29
CA ASP A 75 14.51 19.88 -10.09
C ASP A 75 15.32 18.57 -10.11
N ARG A 76 16.17 18.35 -11.11
CA ARG A 76 17.13 17.23 -11.13
C ARG A 76 18.51 17.78 -11.43
N ARG A 77 19.47 17.54 -10.51
CA ARG A 77 20.90 17.82 -10.77
C ARG A 77 21.33 17.06 -12.03
N PRO A 78 21.77 17.72 -13.11
CA PRO A 78 22.19 17.02 -14.32
C PRO A 78 23.47 16.20 -14.05
N GLU A 79 23.49 14.94 -14.46
CA GLU A 79 24.69 14.08 -14.42
C GLU A 79 25.79 14.49 -15.42
N GLY A 80 25.66 15.65 -16.07
CA GLY A 80 26.61 16.11 -17.09
C GLY A 80 26.25 17.46 -17.71
N GLN A 81 27.07 17.91 -18.66
CA GLN A 81 26.84 19.16 -19.39
C GLN A 81 25.62 19.07 -20.32
N TYR A 82 24.82 20.13 -20.38
CA TYR A 82 23.67 20.25 -21.28
C TYR A 82 24.04 20.20 -22.77
N ILE A 83 23.08 19.83 -23.62
CA ILE A 83 23.23 19.84 -25.09
C ILE A 83 23.30 21.28 -25.61
N ALA A 84 24.30 21.57 -26.45
CA ALA A 84 24.53 22.88 -27.06
C ALA A 84 23.41 23.29 -28.03
N ASN A 85 23.16 24.60 -28.17
CA ASN A 85 22.06 25.12 -28.99
C ASN A 85 22.17 24.74 -30.48
N SER A 86 23.39 24.65 -31.01
CA SER A 86 23.71 24.16 -32.36
C SER A 86 23.22 22.73 -32.59
N ASP A 87 23.50 21.82 -31.66
CA ASP A 87 23.02 20.44 -31.69
C ASP A 87 21.49 20.36 -31.47
N ARG A 88 20.89 21.25 -30.65
CA ARG A 88 19.42 21.35 -30.51
C ARG A 88 18.75 21.77 -31.82
N GLU A 89 19.34 22.70 -32.58
CA GLU A 89 18.88 23.06 -33.91
C GLU A 89 19.03 21.92 -34.92
N ALA A 90 20.17 21.23 -34.92
CA ALA A 90 20.39 20.06 -35.78
C ALA A 90 19.39 18.92 -35.48
N LEU A 91 19.09 18.66 -34.21
CA LEU A 91 18.06 17.72 -33.77
C LEU A 91 16.68 18.09 -34.33
N ARG A 92 16.21 19.33 -34.06
CA ARG A 92 14.90 19.81 -34.54
C ARG A 92 14.77 19.74 -36.07
N ASN A 93 15.81 20.08 -36.80
CA ASN A 93 15.79 20.10 -38.27
C ASN A 93 15.86 18.69 -38.90
N SER A 94 16.49 17.72 -38.25
CA SER A 94 16.77 16.40 -38.85
C SER A 94 15.77 15.31 -38.43
N ILE A 95 15.23 15.37 -37.21
CA ILE A 95 14.57 14.20 -36.59
C ILE A 95 13.31 13.72 -37.33
N LEU A 96 12.48 14.65 -37.83
CA LEU A 96 11.29 14.30 -38.62
C LEU A 96 11.65 13.73 -39.99
N HIS A 97 12.72 14.21 -40.61
CA HIS A 97 13.21 13.66 -41.88
C HIS A 97 13.77 12.25 -41.70
N LEU A 98 14.56 12.01 -40.64
CA LEU A 98 15.08 10.68 -40.30
C LEU A 98 13.98 9.66 -39.97
N LEU A 99 12.87 10.09 -39.36
CA LEU A 99 11.69 9.24 -39.16
C LEU A 99 11.03 8.83 -40.48
N ALA A 100 11.05 9.70 -41.50
CA ALA A 100 10.49 9.42 -42.82
C ALA A 100 11.43 8.60 -43.73
N THR A 101 12.75 8.77 -43.61
CA THR A 101 13.72 8.07 -44.47
C THR A 101 14.21 6.75 -43.89
N SER A 102 14.18 6.54 -42.57
CA SER A 102 14.63 5.29 -41.93
C SER A 102 13.65 4.14 -42.17
N PRO A 103 14.01 3.08 -42.92
CA PRO A 103 13.13 1.93 -43.14
C PRO A 103 13.03 1.01 -41.90
N SER A 104 13.88 1.19 -40.88
CA SER A 104 13.92 0.31 -39.71
C SER A 104 13.01 0.77 -38.57
N ARG A 105 12.10 -0.11 -38.13
CA ARG A 105 11.24 0.06 -36.94
C ARG A 105 12.06 0.29 -35.67
N SER A 106 13.20 -0.38 -35.50
CA SER A 106 14.03 -0.27 -34.29
C SER A 106 14.62 1.13 -34.15
N VAL A 107 15.14 1.70 -35.24
CA VAL A 107 15.68 3.06 -35.30
C VAL A 107 14.56 4.10 -35.15
N ALA A 108 13.45 3.94 -35.88
CA ALA A 108 12.31 4.85 -35.81
C ALA A 108 11.70 4.94 -34.40
N THR A 109 11.69 3.83 -33.64
CA THR A 109 11.23 3.82 -32.24
C THR A 109 12.12 4.68 -31.34
N GLN A 110 13.45 4.54 -31.41
CA GLN A 110 14.37 5.36 -30.59
C GLN A 110 14.31 6.84 -30.97
N LEU A 111 14.20 7.16 -32.28
CA LEU A 111 14.01 8.52 -32.77
C LEU A 111 12.67 9.11 -32.31
N GLY A 112 11.60 8.32 -32.26
CA GLY A 112 10.31 8.73 -31.68
C GLY A 112 10.42 9.12 -30.20
N THR A 113 11.11 8.32 -29.39
CA THR A 113 11.33 8.67 -27.98
C THR A 113 12.18 9.94 -27.82
N ALA A 114 13.23 10.12 -28.62
CA ALA A 114 13.99 11.37 -28.64
C ALA A 114 13.11 12.58 -29.05
N LEU A 115 12.20 12.39 -30.02
CA LEU A 115 11.24 13.42 -30.44
C LEU A 115 10.26 13.81 -29.32
N LYS A 116 9.66 12.85 -28.60
CA LYS A 116 8.83 13.10 -27.39
C LYS A 116 9.56 14.04 -26.43
N SER A 117 10.83 13.73 -26.14
CA SER A 117 11.66 14.50 -25.20
C SER A 117 11.91 15.93 -25.68
N ILE A 118 12.25 16.11 -26.96
CA ILE A 118 12.45 17.45 -27.54
C ILE A 118 11.14 18.25 -27.49
N ILE A 119 10.01 17.66 -27.90
CA ILE A 119 8.70 18.33 -27.92
C ILE A 119 8.29 18.78 -26.51
N ALA A 120 8.53 17.97 -25.47
CA ALA A 120 8.17 18.28 -24.09
C ALA A 120 8.85 19.53 -23.50
N HIS A 121 9.92 20.02 -24.14
CA HIS A 121 10.72 21.19 -23.74
C HIS A 121 10.62 22.37 -24.71
N ASP A 122 10.59 22.09 -26.03
CA ASP A 122 10.66 23.09 -27.11
C ASP A 122 9.29 23.45 -27.72
N PHE A 123 8.19 22.92 -27.20
CA PHE A 123 6.81 23.30 -27.55
C PHE A 123 6.10 23.82 -26.28
N PRO A 124 5.27 24.88 -26.32
CA PRO A 124 4.44 25.37 -27.44
C PRO A 124 5.13 26.28 -28.48
N ALA A 125 4.33 26.74 -29.45
CA ALA A 125 4.72 27.39 -30.71
C ALA A 125 5.68 28.60 -30.62
N GLN A 126 5.89 29.19 -29.45
CA GLN A 126 6.86 30.27 -29.23
C GLN A 126 8.31 29.80 -29.35
N LYS A 127 8.59 28.51 -29.09
CA LYS A 127 9.95 27.92 -29.14
C LYS A 127 10.20 27.06 -30.40
N TRP A 128 9.18 26.38 -30.94
CA TRP A 128 9.25 25.61 -32.18
C TRP A 128 7.98 25.74 -33.05
N PRO A 129 7.77 26.88 -33.75
CA PRO A 129 6.55 27.14 -34.51
C PRO A 129 6.34 26.21 -35.72
N GLY A 130 7.43 25.66 -36.27
CA GLY A 130 7.38 24.80 -37.47
C GLY A 130 6.86 23.38 -37.25
N LEU A 131 6.77 22.90 -36.01
CA LEU A 131 6.50 21.50 -35.69
C LEU A 131 5.14 21.01 -36.23
N LEU A 132 4.02 21.64 -35.83
CA LEU A 132 2.69 21.21 -36.28
C LEU A 132 2.49 21.33 -37.82
N PRO A 133 2.94 22.41 -38.49
CA PRO A 133 2.95 22.46 -39.96
C PRO A 133 3.72 21.31 -40.62
N GLN A 134 4.90 20.94 -40.10
CA GLN A 134 5.70 19.83 -40.64
C GLN A 134 5.01 18.47 -40.44
N ILE A 135 4.40 18.23 -39.27
CA ILE A 135 3.62 17.00 -39.02
C ILE A 135 2.41 16.92 -39.98
N LYS A 136 1.71 18.02 -40.21
CA LYS A 136 0.60 18.09 -41.19
C LYS A 136 1.07 17.77 -42.61
N GLN A 137 2.20 18.32 -43.04
CA GLN A 137 2.76 18.05 -44.36
C GLN A 137 3.11 16.56 -44.54
N LEU A 138 3.72 15.92 -43.54
CA LEU A 138 4.01 14.48 -43.54
C LEU A 138 2.74 13.64 -43.64
N LEU A 139 1.73 13.93 -42.81
CA LEU A 139 0.43 13.24 -42.81
C LEU A 139 -0.35 13.41 -44.14
N GLN A 140 -0.16 14.52 -44.84
CA GLN A 140 -0.83 14.82 -46.12
C GLN A 140 -0.01 14.42 -47.36
N SER A 141 1.11 13.72 -47.17
CA SER A 141 1.95 13.24 -48.27
C SER A 141 1.31 12.10 -49.08
N GLY A 142 1.74 11.96 -50.33
CA GLY A 142 1.48 10.77 -51.14
C GLY A 142 2.42 9.59 -50.85
N SER A 143 3.43 9.77 -49.99
CA SER A 143 4.38 8.71 -49.60
C SER A 143 3.94 8.00 -48.32
N VAL A 144 3.80 6.68 -48.38
CA VAL A 144 3.46 5.84 -47.21
C VAL A 144 4.46 6.02 -46.07
N GLN A 145 5.75 6.18 -46.38
CA GLN A 145 6.80 6.38 -45.39
C GLN A 145 6.68 7.74 -44.66
N GLU A 146 6.33 8.80 -45.40
CA GLU A 146 6.12 10.13 -44.82
C GLU A 146 4.84 10.17 -43.97
N VAL A 147 3.74 9.55 -44.43
CA VAL A 147 2.50 9.42 -43.65
C VAL A 147 2.74 8.63 -42.36
N HIS A 148 3.47 7.52 -42.42
CA HIS A 148 3.85 6.72 -41.26
C HIS A 148 4.69 7.55 -40.25
N ALA A 149 5.68 8.30 -40.73
CA ALA A 149 6.47 9.21 -39.89
C ALA A 149 5.61 10.34 -39.27
N GLY A 150 4.64 10.87 -40.02
CA GLY A 150 3.64 11.81 -39.53
C GLY A 150 2.79 11.23 -38.40
N CYS A 151 2.38 9.96 -38.52
CA CYS A 151 1.65 9.24 -37.46
C CYS A 151 2.49 9.04 -36.19
N ILE A 152 3.78 8.70 -36.32
CA ILE A 152 4.71 8.63 -35.16
C ILE A 152 4.84 10.02 -34.52
N ALA A 153 5.11 11.07 -35.31
CA ALA A 153 5.29 12.41 -34.79
C ALA A 153 4.04 12.97 -34.09
N ALA A 154 2.84 12.68 -34.62
CA ALA A 154 1.58 13.02 -33.96
C ALA A 154 1.39 12.27 -32.62
N LEU A 155 1.73 10.97 -32.56
CA LEU A 155 1.66 10.18 -31.33
C LEU A 155 2.60 10.73 -30.25
N GLU A 156 3.86 11.01 -30.60
CA GLU A 156 4.85 11.50 -29.63
C GLU A 156 4.56 12.95 -29.19
N ALA A 157 3.96 13.77 -30.05
CA ALA A 157 3.45 15.09 -29.68
C ALA A 157 2.33 15.02 -28.62
N ILE A 158 1.40 14.06 -28.73
CA ILE A 158 0.38 13.82 -27.69
C ILE A 158 1.02 13.28 -26.40
N LYS A 159 1.92 12.29 -26.51
CA LYS A 159 2.60 11.69 -25.34
C LYS A 159 3.47 12.67 -24.55
N ALA A 160 4.03 13.70 -25.20
CA ALA A 160 4.84 14.73 -24.53
C ALA A 160 4.02 15.52 -23.48
N PHE A 161 2.70 15.60 -23.63
CA PHE A 161 1.82 16.39 -22.75
C PHE A 161 0.71 15.59 -22.06
N LYS A 162 0.58 14.28 -22.31
CA LYS A 162 -0.56 13.44 -21.85
C LYS A 162 -0.85 13.45 -20.34
N PHE A 163 0.13 13.80 -19.50
CA PHE A 163 0.03 13.83 -18.03
C PHE A 163 0.04 15.25 -17.44
N ARG A 164 0.23 16.31 -18.25
CA ARG A 164 0.27 17.69 -17.73
C ARG A 164 -1.15 18.26 -17.62
N GLN A 165 -1.72 18.25 -16.41
CA GLN A 165 -3.12 18.60 -16.16
C GLN A 165 -3.50 20.06 -16.51
N ALA A 166 -2.54 21.00 -16.43
CA ALA A 166 -2.81 22.44 -16.46
C ALA A 166 -2.27 23.18 -17.72
N ASN A 167 -2.15 22.53 -18.89
CA ASN A 167 -1.57 23.14 -20.10
C ASN A 167 -2.52 23.16 -21.31
N ASP A 168 -2.83 24.37 -21.84
CA ASP A 168 -3.63 24.62 -23.06
C ASP A 168 -3.03 24.02 -24.36
N VAL A 169 -1.83 23.48 -24.28
CA VAL A 169 -1.03 22.95 -25.41
C VAL A 169 -1.67 21.72 -26.03
N LEU A 170 -2.14 20.77 -25.21
CA LEU A 170 -2.67 19.49 -25.70
C LEU A 170 -3.99 19.65 -26.50
N PRO A 171 -4.98 20.45 -26.06
CA PRO A 171 -6.17 20.78 -26.86
C PRO A 171 -5.85 21.38 -28.24
N GLN A 172 -4.81 22.22 -28.35
CA GLN A 172 -4.40 22.78 -29.64
C GLN A 172 -3.92 21.67 -30.60
N ILE A 173 -2.97 20.83 -30.16
CA ILE A 173 -2.43 19.70 -30.96
C ILE A 173 -3.57 18.80 -31.46
N ILE A 174 -4.52 18.48 -30.57
CA ILE A 174 -5.70 17.67 -30.88
C ILE A 174 -6.54 18.34 -31.99
N SER A 175 -6.93 19.60 -31.81
CA SER A 175 -7.76 20.34 -32.80
C SER A 175 -7.10 20.49 -34.17
N GLU A 176 -5.76 20.53 -34.23
CA GLU A 176 -5.00 20.71 -35.46
C GLU A 176 -4.69 19.40 -36.21
N LEU A 177 -4.52 18.27 -35.51
CA LEU A 177 -4.08 17.00 -36.12
C LEU A 177 -5.21 15.97 -36.25
N PHE A 178 -6.18 15.92 -35.32
CA PHE A 178 -7.18 14.85 -35.28
C PHE A 178 -8.09 14.79 -36.52
N PRO A 179 -8.52 15.91 -37.14
CA PRO A 179 -9.29 15.87 -38.38
C PRO A 179 -8.54 15.21 -39.56
N ILE A 180 -7.20 15.33 -39.59
CA ILE A 180 -6.37 14.69 -40.62
C ILE A 180 -6.23 13.19 -40.31
N LEU A 181 -5.88 12.85 -39.05
CA LEU A 181 -5.71 11.46 -38.61
C LEU A 181 -6.97 10.61 -38.80
N VAL A 182 -8.16 11.14 -38.49
CA VAL A 182 -9.43 10.39 -38.68
C VAL A 182 -9.77 10.20 -40.15
N SER A 183 -9.44 11.17 -41.02
CA SER A 183 -9.63 11.03 -42.47
C SER A 183 -8.73 9.94 -43.05
N ILE A 184 -7.45 9.92 -42.66
CA ILE A 184 -6.49 8.89 -43.08
C ILE A 184 -6.94 7.51 -42.58
N GLY A 185 -7.29 7.41 -41.29
CA GLY A 185 -7.74 6.16 -40.69
C GLY A 185 -9.02 5.62 -41.35
N THR A 186 -9.96 6.49 -41.72
CA THR A 186 -11.19 6.07 -42.41
C THR A 186 -10.89 5.51 -43.80
N GLN A 187 -10.05 6.20 -44.58
CA GLN A 187 -9.63 5.73 -45.92
C GLN A 187 -8.81 4.43 -45.86
N MET A 188 -8.07 4.19 -44.78
CA MET A 188 -7.34 2.94 -44.54
C MET A 188 -8.27 1.79 -44.13
N ALA A 189 -9.30 2.06 -43.32
CA ALA A 189 -10.27 1.06 -42.87
C ALA A 189 -11.22 0.58 -43.98
N GLU A 190 -11.37 1.33 -45.07
CA GLU A 190 -12.15 0.94 -46.25
C GLU A 190 -11.37 0.01 -47.22
N GLN A 191 -10.06 -0.14 -47.06
CA GLN A 191 -9.24 -1.00 -47.91
C GLN A 191 -9.37 -2.47 -47.49
N THR A 192 -9.29 -3.37 -48.48
CA THR A 192 -9.32 -4.82 -48.21
C THR A 192 -8.14 -5.21 -47.32
N PRO A 193 -8.36 -5.87 -46.16
CA PRO A 193 -7.26 -6.31 -45.31
C PRO A 193 -6.35 -7.30 -46.05
N THR A 194 -5.04 -7.14 -45.87
CA THR A 194 -4.00 -8.04 -46.38
C THR A 194 -3.00 -8.35 -45.27
N ALA A 195 -2.12 -9.32 -45.49
CA ALA A 195 -1.02 -9.62 -44.57
C ALA A 195 0.08 -8.52 -44.53
N ALA A 196 -0.02 -7.47 -45.34
CA ALA A 196 0.95 -6.38 -45.38
C ALA A 196 0.83 -5.48 -44.13
N PRO A 197 1.91 -5.23 -43.37
CA PRO A 197 1.83 -4.62 -42.05
C PRO A 197 1.62 -3.10 -42.06
N GLU A 198 1.79 -2.41 -43.19
CA GLU A 198 1.85 -0.94 -43.26
C GLU A 198 0.52 -0.29 -42.85
N ILE A 199 -0.60 -0.77 -43.41
CA ILE A 199 -1.96 -0.27 -43.12
C ILE A 199 -2.32 -0.49 -41.63
N PRO A 200 -2.27 -1.71 -41.07
CA PRO A 200 -2.60 -1.93 -39.67
C PRO A 200 -1.62 -1.22 -38.72
N THR A 201 -0.33 -1.09 -39.05
CA THR A 201 0.62 -0.31 -38.22
C THR A 201 0.21 1.17 -38.16
N MET A 202 -0.15 1.78 -39.29
CA MET A 202 -0.60 3.18 -39.32
C MET A 202 -1.94 3.36 -38.59
N LEU A 203 -2.91 2.44 -38.77
CA LEU A 203 -4.16 2.45 -38.02
C LEU A 203 -3.93 2.32 -36.51
N HIS A 204 -3.07 1.40 -36.07
CA HIS A 204 -2.64 1.27 -34.68
C HIS A 204 -2.03 2.58 -34.15
N LEU A 205 -1.11 3.23 -34.87
CA LEU A 205 -0.56 4.53 -34.46
C LEU A 205 -1.64 5.62 -34.34
N ILE A 206 -2.59 5.69 -35.28
CA ILE A 206 -3.72 6.64 -35.27
C ILE A 206 -4.60 6.41 -34.03
N LEU A 207 -5.01 5.16 -33.76
CA LEU A 207 -5.82 4.82 -32.59
C LEU A 207 -5.06 5.04 -31.28
N LYS A 208 -3.78 4.67 -31.23
CA LYS A 208 -2.90 4.89 -30.07
C LYS A 208 -2.73 6.38 -29.78
N THR A 209 -2.71 7.23 -30.81
CA THR A 209 -2.70 8.70 -30.66
C THR A 209 -3.98 9.20 -29.98
N TYR A 210 -5.15 8.73 -30.42
CA TYR A 210 -6.44 9.07 -29.79
C TYR A 210 -6.53 8.54 -28.35
N LYS A 211 -6.23 7.26 -28.10
CA LYS A 211 -6.26 6.66 -26.75
C LYS A 211 -5.28 7.35 -25.78
N SER A 212 -4.14 7.82 -26.30
CA SER A 212 -3.16 8.57 -25.52
C SER A 212 -3.67 9.96 -25.12
N SER A 213 -4.40 10.66 -25.99
CA SER A 213 -4.92 12.00 -25.66
C SER A 213 -6.00 11.97 -24.58
N ILE A 214 -6.82 10.92 -24.54
CA ILE A 214 -7.86 10.72 -23.50
C ILE A 214 -7.31 10.09 -22.19
N THR A 215 -6.02 10.29 -21.88
CA THR A 215 -5.36 9.64 -20.73
C THR A 215 -5.58 10.33 -19.40
N VAL A 216 -5.93 11.61 -19.39
CA VAL A 216 -6.24 12.36 -18.17
C VAL A 216 -7.59 13.08 -18.32
N SER A 217 -7.73 13.91 -19.35
CA SER A 217 -8.94 14.69 -19.64
C SER A 217 -9.49 14.42 -21.05
N LEU A 218 -10.68 14.95 -21.36
CA LEU A 218 -11.31 14.88 -22.68
C LEU A 218 -11.55 16.30 -23.20
N SER A 219 -10.76 16.74 -24.19
CA SER A 219 -10.81 18.13 -24.66
C SER A 219 -12.16 18.53 -25.25
N LYS A 220 -12.52 19.83 -25.17
CA LYS A 220 -13.77 20.38 -25.74
C LYS A 220 -13.97 20.05 -27.22
N HIS A 221 -12.89 19.96 -28.00
CA HIS A 221 -12.98 19.53 -29.40
C HIS A 221 -13.39 18.05 -29.52
N GLN A 222 -12.83 17.15 -28.71
CA GLN A 222 -13.19 15.73 -28.73
C GLN A 222 -14.61 15.45 -28.22
N GLN A 223 -15.12 16.29 -27.32
CA GLN A 223 -16.52 16.25 -26.88
C GLN A 223 -17.50 16.72 -27.98
N SER A 224 -17.04 17.53 -28.95
CA SER A 224 -17.90 18.14 -29.95
C SER A 224 -18.35 17.12 -31.01
N PRO A 225 -19.59 17.21 -31.54
CA PRO A 225 -20.10 16.27 -32.54
C PRO A 225 -19.21 16.18 -33.81
N GLU A 226 -18.56 17.28 -34.18
CA GLU A 226 -17.67 17.38 -35.34
C GLU A 226 -16.43 16.50 -35.22
N SER A 227 -15.95 16.23 -34.00
CA SER A 227 -14.88 15.26 -33.75
C SER A 227 -15.43 13.89 -33.37
N LEU A 228 -16.40 13.83 -32.45
CA LEU A 228 -16.87 12.58 -31.87
C LEU A 228 -17.50 11.65 -32.91
N VAL A 229 -18.31 12.18 -33.84
CA VAL A 229 -19.01 11.37 -34.83
C VAL A 229 -18.07 10.75 -35.87
N PRO A 230 -17.11 11.46 -36.51
CA PRO A 230 -16.12 10.84 -37.39
C PRO A 230 -15.26 9.78 -36.69
N TRP A 231 -14.77 10.07 -35.48
CA TRP A 231 -13.95 9.11 -34.72
C TRP A 231 -14.76 7.88 -34.30
N GLY A 232 -15.99 8.05 -33.83
CA GLY A 232 -16.91 6.95 -33.52
C GLY A 232 -17.15 6.04 -34.73
N LYS A 233 -17.41 6.61 -35.92
CA LYS A 233 -17.54 5.85 -37.17
C LYS A 233 -16.29 5.05 -37.51
N LEU A 234 -15.10 5.64 -37.34
CA LEU A 234 -13.83 4.94 -37.54
C LEU A 234 -13.68 3.75 -36.57
N PHE A 235 -13.93 3.96 -35.27
CA PHE A 235 -13.87 2.88 -34.28
C PHE A 235 -14.87 1.76 -34.61
N PHE A 236 -16.10 2.11 -34.97
CA PHE A 236 -17.14 1.15 -35.36
C PHE A 236 -16.81 0.38 -36.63
N SER A 237 -16.16 1.03 -37.62
CA SER A 237 -15.66 0.36 -38.83
C SER A 237 -14.60 -0.68 -38.48
N ILE A 238 -13.59 -0.30 -37.68
CA ILE A 238 -12.50 -1.20 -37.24
C ILE A 238 -13.03 -2.37 -36.39
N VAL A 239 -14.00 -2.12 -35.49
CA VAL A 239 -14.65 -3.19 -34.72
C VAL A 239 -15.42 -4.15 -35.64
N ASN A 240 -16.19 -3.65 -36.61
CA ASN A 240 -16.94 -4.49 -37.57
C ASN A 240 -16.06 -5.17 -38.63
N LEU A 241 -14.82 -4.69 -38.86
CA LEU A 241 -13.92 -5.20 -39.90
C LEU A 241 -13.70 -6.72 -39.75
N GLN A 242 -14.13 -7.48 -40.76
CA GLN A 242 -13.92 -8.92 -40.83
C GLN A 242 -12.56 -9.17 -41.48
N LEU A 243 -11.68 -9.87 -40.78
CA LEU A 243 -10.33 -10.17 -41.25
C LEU A 243 -10.32 -11.50 -42.00
N PRO A 244 -9.92 -11.53 -43.29
CA PRO A 244 -9.72 -12.76 -44.03
C PRO A 244 -8.66 -13.67 -43.37
N ALA A 245 -8.81 -14.99 -43.51
CA ALA A 245 -7.90 -15.97 -42.92
C ALA A 245 -6.47 -15.92 -43.50
N ASP A 246 -6.29 -15.32 -44.68
CA ASP A 246 -4.99 -15.05 -45.32
C ASP A 246 -4.36 -13.71 -44.91
N ALA A 247 -5.08 -12.85 -44.17
CA ALA A 247 -4.58 -11.56 -43.67
C ALA A 247 -4.00 -11.64 -42.24
N VAL A 248 -4.14 -12.78 -41.56
CA VAL A 248 -3.67 -13.00 -40.17
C VAL A 248 -3.04 -14.39 -40.00
N PRO A 249 -2.15 -14.59 -39.01
CA PRO A 249 -1.61 -15.91 -38.68
C PRO A 249 -2.66 -17.00 -38.39
N ALA A 250 -2.28 -18.25 -38.67
CA ALA A 250 -3.08 -19.44 -38.41
C ALA A 250 -3.06 -19.85 -36.93
N ASP A 251 -1.92 -19.66 -36.26
CA ASP A 251 -1.76 -19.79 -34.82
C ASP A 251 -2.51 -18.69 -34.06
N GLU A 252 -3.05 -18.98 -32.87
CA GLU A 252 -3.88 -18.03 -32.13
C GLU A 252 -3.06 -16.97 -31.37
N GLU A 253 -1.88 -17.32 -30.85
CA GLU A 253 -1.00 -16.36 -30.16
C GLU A 253 -0.37 -15.38 -31.14
N GLU A 254 0.17 -15.89 -32.26
CA GLU A 254 0.68 -15.04 -33.34
C GLU A 254 -0.43 -14.15 -33.92
N ARG A 255 -1.66 -14.66 -34.00
CA ARG A 255 -2.84 -13.88 -34.42
C ARG A 255 -3.16 -12.77 -33.44
N GLU A 256 -3.16 -13.01 -32.12
CA GLU A 256 -3.38 -11.96 -31.11
C GLU A 256 -2.29 -10.88 -31.17
N ARG A 257 -1.04 -11.28 -31.46
CA ARG A 257 0.11 -10.37 -31.63
C ARG A 257 0.15 -9.63 -32.99
N SER A 258 -0.72 -9.97 -33.94
CA SER A 258 -0.76 -9.30 -35.25
C SER A 258 -1.23 -7.84 -35.18
N GLU A 259 -0.66 -6.96 -36.00
CA GLU A 259 -1.00 -5.52 -35.98
C GLU A 259 -2.50 -5.26 -36.29
N TRP A 260 -3.17 -6.16 -37.02
CA TRP A 260 -4.63 -6.10 -37.23
C TRP A 260 -5.42 -6.31 -35.94
N TRP A 261 -5.07 -7.32 -35.14
CA TRP A 261 -5.74 -7.59 -33.87
C TRP A 261 -5.38 -6.59 -32.79
N ILE A 262 -4.14 -6.11 -32.77
CA ILE A 262 -3.74 -4.94 -31.99
C ILE A 262 -4.63 -3.73 -32.35
N THR A 263 -4.78 -3.42 -33.65
CA THR A 263 -5.64 -2.31 -34.12
C THR A 263 -7.08 -2.47 -33.65
N LYS A 264 -7.68 -3.67 -33.79
CA LYS A 264 -9.04 -3.94 -33.28
C LYS A 264 -9.12 -3.71 -31.77
N LYS A 265 -8.18 -4.27 -30.98
CA LYS A 265 -8.09 -4.06 -29.52
C LYS A 265 -8.10 -2.58 -29.14
N TRP A 266 -7.30 -1.74 -29.79
CA TRP A 266 -7.28 -0.30 -29.48
C TRP A 266 -8.65 0.38 -29.73
N ALA A 267 -9.42 -0.04 -30.73
CA ALA A 267 -10.77 0.50 -30.96
C ALA A 267 -11.72 0.15 -29.80
N TYR A 268 -11.74 -1.11 -29.34
CA TYR A 268 -12.48 -1.52 -28.13
C TYR A 268 -12.02 -0.74 -26.90
N ALA A 269 -10.70 -0.62 -26.69
CA ALA A 269 -10.10 0.08 -25.54
C ALA A 269 -10.40 1.59 -25.52
N ILE A 270 -10.62 2.22 -26.68
CA ILE A 270 -11.04 3.62 -26.77
C ILE A 270 -12.52 3.77 -26.43
N LEU A 271 -13.39 2.96 -27.06
CA LEU A 271 -14.83 2.99 -26.82
C LEU A 271 -15.15 2.73 -25.34
N GLY A 272 -14.50 1.72 -24.74
CA GLY A 272 -14.61 1.44 -23.30
C GLY A 272 -14.16 2.61 -22.43
N ARG A 273 -13.02 3.26 -22.74
CA ARG A 273 -12.56 4.42 -21.94
C ARG A 273 -13.47 5.64 -22.07
N LEU A 274 -13.94 5.93 -23.28
CA LEU A 274 -14.92 7.00 -23.53
C LEU A 274 -16.18 6.74 -22.71
N PHE A 275 -16.67 5.50 -22.67
CA PHE A 275 -17.82 5.12 -21.86
C PHE A 275 -17.55 5.24 -20.35
N HIS A 276 -16.62 4.46 -19.79
CA HIS A 276 -16.47 4.31 -18.34
C HIS A 276 -15.96 5.59 -17.64
N ARG A 277 -15.08 6.37 -18.28
CA ARG A 277 -14.48 7.55 -17.63
C ARG A 277 -15.23 8.85 -17.88
N PHE A 278 -15.79 9.01 -19.06
CA PHE A 278 -16.37 10.30 -19.50
C PHE A 278 -17.85 10.19 -19.89
N GLY A 279 -18.30 8.99 -20.25
CA GLY A 279 -19.57 8.78 -20.94
C GLY A 279 -20.73 8.39 -20.02
N ASN A 280 -20.48 7.91 -18.80
CA ASN A 280 -21.53 7.41 -17.90
C ASN A 280 -21.86 8.42 -16.77
N PRO A 281 -23.03 9.08 -16.79
CA PRO A 281 -23.41 10.06 -15.76
C PRO A 281 -23.44 9.53 -14.32
N SER A 282 -23.68 8.23 -14.12
CA SER A 282 -23.78 7.64 -12.77
C SER A 282 -22.44 7.14 -12.21
N GLN A 283 -21.37 7.17 -13.01
CA GLN A 283 -20.00 6.79 -12.60
C GLN A 283 -19.02 7.98 -12.67
N LEU A 284 -19.52 9.18 -12.98
CA LEU A 284 -18.73 10.40 -13.01
C LEU A 284 -18.62 11.00 -11.60
N PRO A 285 -17.40 11.25 -11.08
CA PRO A 285 -17.21 11.98 -9.83
C PRO A 285 -17.81 13.39 -9.88
N SER A 286 -18.24 13.90 -8.73
CA SER A 286 -18.87 15.23 -8.57
C SER A 286 -18.05 16.38 -9.16
N SER A 287 -16.72 16.28 -9.11
CA SER A 287 -15.78 17.23 -9.73
C SER A 287 -15.88 17.23 -11.27
N MET A 288 -15.92 16.05 -11.89
CA MET A 288 -16.02 15.88 -13.35
C MET A 288 -17.41 16.13 -13.92
N GLN A 289 -18.47 16.02 -13.10
CA GLN A 289 -19.85 16.18 -13.55
C GLN A 289 -20.11 17.58 -14.15
N LYS A 290 -19.42 18.62 -13.65
CA LYS A 290 -19.48 20.00 -14.20
C LYS A 290 -18.86 20.13 -15.60
N GLU A 291 -17.81 19.36 -15.91
CA GLU A 291 -17.10 19.44 -17.20
C GLU A 291 -17.69 18.49 -18.24
N TYR A 292 -18.07 17.28 -17.84
CA TYR A 292 -18.45 16.19 -18.76
C TYR A 292 -19.92 15.76 -18.67
N GLY A 293 -20.73 16.26 -17.73
CA GLY A 293 -22.11 15.77 -17.53
C GLY A 293 -23.02 15.90 -18.76
N THR A 294 -22.85 16.96 -19.57
CA THR A 294 -23.58 17.14 -20.84
C THR A 294 -23.14 16.15 -21.91
N PHE A 295 -21.82 15.93 -22.06
CA PHE A 295 -21.24 14.92 -22.93
C PHE A 295 -21.71 13.51 -22.53
N ALA A 296 -21.64 13.17 -21.24
CA ALA A 296 -22.04 11.87 -20.71
C ALA A 296 -23.52 11.55 -20.99
N THR A 297 -24.40 12.52 -20.73
CA THR A 297 -25.84 12.37 -20.99
C THR A 297 -26.11 12.10 -22.48
N HIS A 298 -25.40 12.79 -23.38
CA HIS A 298 -25.50 12.54 -24.82
C HIS A 298 -24.87 11.19 -25.23
N PHE A 299 -23.73 10.84 -24.65
CA PHE A 299 -22.98 9.62 -24.97
C PHE A 299 -23.76 8.35 -24.60
N VAL A 300 -24.33 8.30 -23.38
CA VAL A 300 -25.23 7.20 -22.97
C VAL A 300 -26.53 7.18 -23.77
N GLY A 301 -27.08 8.34 -24.16
CA GLY A 301 -28.31 8.43 -24.94
C GLY A 301 -28.18 7.98 -26.40
N VAL A 302 -27.00 8.15 -27.02
CA VAL A 302 -26.82 8.00 -28.48
C VAL A 302 -25.68 7.05 -28.86
N PHE A 303 -24.51 7.10 -28.21
CA PHE A 303 -23.34 6.31 -28.59
C PHE A 303 -23.30 4.94 -27.90
N ALA A 304 -23.65 4.84 -26.61
CA ALA A 304 -23.63 3.58 -25.88
C ALA A 304 -24.57 2.49 -26.47
N PRO A 305 -25.79 2.81 -26.99
CA PRO A 305 -26.64 1.83 -27.65
C PRO A 305 -26.03 1.26 -28.94
N GLU A 306 -25.31 2.08 -29.72
CA GLU A 306 -24.61 1.65 -30.93
C GLU A 306 -23.40 0.75 -30.60
N ILE A 307 -22.61 1.12 -29.57
CA ILE A 307 -21.53 0.27 -29.04
C ILE A 307 -22.10 -1.09 -28.62
N LEU A 308 -23.20 -1.10 -27.86
CA LEU A 308 -23.88 -2.32 -27.42
C LEU A 308 -24.33 -3.19 -28.59
N SER A 309 -25.00 -2.60 -29.59
CA SER A 309 -25.45 -3.31 -30.79
C SER A 309 -24.30 -3.97 -31.56
N ILE A 310 -23.20 -3.24 -31.73
CA ILE A 310 -22.00 -3.74 -32.41
C ILE A 310 -21.33 -4.86 -31.61
N TYR A 311 -21.21 -4.70 -30.28
CA TYR A 311 -20.58 -5.71 -29.42
C TYR A 311 -21.39 -7.00 -29.37
N LEU A 312 -22.72 -6.93 -29.24
CA LEU A 312 -23.61 -8.09 -29.33
C LEU A 312 -23.42 -8.84 -30.66
N LYS A 313 -23.39 -8.12 -31.79
CA LYS A 313 -23.13 -8.71 -33.11
C LYS A 313 -21.75 -9.40 -33.20
N GLN A 314 -20.71 -8.87 -32.58
CA GLN A 314 -19.40 -9.53 -32.56
C GLN A 314 -19.40 -10.78 -31.66
N VAL A 315 -20.13 -10.76 -30.54
CA VAL A 315 -20.33 -11.94 -29.69
C VAL A 315 -21.13 -13.02 -30.43
N ASP A 316 -22.21 -12.67 -31.13
CA ASP A 316 -22.99 -13.62 -31.94
C ASP A 316 -22.12 -14.30 -33.02
N LEU A 317 -21.27 -13.52 -33.71
CA LEU A 317 -20.34 -14.05 -34.70
C LEU A 317 -19.28 -14.96 -34.07
N TYR A 318 -18.80 -14.64 -32.87
CA TYR A 318 -17.82 -15.45 -32.13
C TYR A 318 -18.43 -16.78 -31.66
N VAL A 319 -19.58 -16.73 -30.99
CA VAL A 319 -20.32 -17.90 -30.47
C VAL A 319 -20.75 -18.84 -31.59
N GLN A 320 -21.09 -18.32 -32.78
CA GLN A 320 -21.45 -19.13 -33.95
C GLN A 320 -20.24 -19.68 -34.74
N GLY A 321 -19.00 -19.35 -34.33
CA GLY A 321 -17.78 -19.72 -35.06
C GLY A 321 -17.59 -18.99 -36.40
N GLY A 322 -18.32 -17.88 -36.61
CA GLY A 322 -18.25 -17.07 -37.83
C GLY A 322 -17.08 -16.06 -37.85
N ALA A 323 -16.55 -15.70 -36.68
CA ALA A 323 -15.34 -14.87 -36.53
C ALA A 323 -14.57 -15.23 -35.25
N TRP A 324 -13.24 -15.19 -35.29
CA TRP A 324 -12.41 -15.28 -34.08
C TRP A 324 -12.37 -13.93 -33.34
N LEU A 325 -12.13 -13.93 -32.03
CA LEU A 325 -12.09 -12.74 -31.19
C LEU A 325 -11.00 -12.86 -30.11
N SER A 326 -9.95 -12.02 -30.19
CA SER A 326 -8.82 -12.01 -29.23
C SER A 326 -9.26 -11.85 -27.76
N LYS A 327 -8.51 -12.42 -26.82
CA LYS A 327 -8.80 -12.40 -25.37
C LYS A 327 -9.00 -10.97 -24.85
N LYS A 328 -8.13 -10.02 -25.23
CA LYS A 328 -8.25 -8.61 -24.81
C LYS A 328 -9.50 -7.90 -25.37
N CYS A 329 -10.03 -8.32 -26.51
CA CYS A 329 -11.31 -7.80 -27.03
C CYS A 329 -12.51 -8.37 -26.27
N GLN A 330 -12.48 -9.67 -25.94
CA GLN A 330 -13.52 -10.30 -25.10
C GLN A 330 -13.62 -9.62 -23.73
N TYR A 331 -12.47 -9.38 -23.08
CA TYR A 331 -12.37 -8.59 -21.85
C TYR A 331 -13.10 -7.23 -21.97
N HIS A 332 -12.77 -6.42 -22.98
CA HIS A 332 -13.40 -5.10 -23.17
C HIS A 332 -14.92 -5.16 -23.44
N ILE A 333 -15.42 -6.26 -24.04
CA ILE A 333 -16.86 -6.48 -24.22
C ILE A 333 -17.52 -6.79 -22.87
N PHE A 334 -16.96 -7.69 -22.07
CA PHE A 334 -17.47 -8.00 -20.72
C PHE A 334 -17.50 -6.77 -19.83
N THR A 335 -16.40 -5.99 -19.75
CA THR A 335 -16.35 -4.74 -18.96
C THR A 335 -17.47 -3.77 -19.35
N PHE A 336 -17.74 -3.62 -20.66
CA PHE A 336 -18.81 -2.75 -21.15
C PHE A 336 -20.22 -3.30 -20.85
N PHE A 337 -20.43 -4.61 -21.00
CA PHE A 337 -21.72 -5.26 -20.68
C PHE A 337 -22.06 -5.14 -19.18
N THR A 338 -21.07 -5.26 -18.29
CA THR A 338 -21.22 -5.08 -16.83
C THR A 338 -21.87 -3.75 -16.44
N ALA A 339 -21.63 -2.69 -17.20
CA ALA A 339 -22.21 -1.36 -16.94
C ALA A 339 -23.50 -1.06 -17.73
N CYS A 340 -23.69 -1.65 -18.91
CA CYS A 340 -24.74 -1.25 -19.85
C CYS A 340 -25.95 -2.19 -19.96
N LEU A 341 -25.79 -3.50 -19.69
CA LEU A 341 -26.78 -4.47 -20.17
C LEU A 341 -28.12 -4.44 -19.39
N LYS A 342 -29.23 -4.50 -20.12
CA LYS A 342 -30.60 -4.55 -19.57
C LYS A 342 -31.48 -5.66 -20.18
N PRO A 343 -31.42 -5.95 -21.50
CA PRO A 343 -32.07 -7.12 -22.11
C PRO A 343 -31.07 -8.19 -22.59
N HIS A 344 -31.56 -9.41 -22.89
CA HIS A 344 -30.80 -10.56 -23.45
C HIS A 344 -29.75 -11.24 -22.56
N VAL A 345 -29.81 -11.06 -21.23
CA VAL A 345 -28.87 -11.65 -20.27
C VAL A 345 -28.76 -13.18 -20.42
N ASP A 346 -29.88 -13.91 -20.41
CA ASP A 346 -29.89 -15.39 -20.33
C ASP A 346 -29.13 -16.06 -21.48
N SER A 347 -29.22 -15.49 -22.69
CA SER A 347 -28.50 -15.99 -23.87
C SER A 347 -27.00 -15.73 -23.77
N LEU A 348 -26.60 -14.56 -23.27
CA LEU A 348 -25.18 -14.23 -23.07
C LEU A 348 -24.56 -15.07 -21.95
N VAL A 349 -25.29 -15.31 -20.86
CA VAL A 349 -24.81 -16.20 -19.78
C VAL A 349 -24.61 -17.60 -20.32
N SER A 350 -25.61 -18.19 -20.97
CA SER A 350 -25.57 -19.58 -21.42
C SER A 350 -24.64 -19.86 -22.60
N THR A 351 -24.28 -18.86 -23.42
CA THR A 351 -23.48 -19.06 -24.65
C THR A 351 -22.14 -18.32 -24.69
N PHE A 352 -21.95 -17.26 -23.92
CA PHE A 352 -20.70 -16.48 -23.91
C PHE A 352 -19.98 -16.56 -22.56
N VAL A 353 -20.66 -16.30 -21.43
CA VAL A 353 -20.08 -16.42 -20.07
C VAL A 353 -19.74 -17.87 -19.75
N PHE A 354 -20.71 -18.78 -19.91
CA PHE A 354 -20.55 -20.19 -19.51
C PHE A 354 -19.34 -20.85 -20.17
N ASN A 355 -19.10 -20.59 -21.46
CA ASN A 355 -17.96 -21.14 -22.18
C ASN A 355 -16.60 -20.71 -21.59
N GLN A 356 -16.47 -19.50 -21.02
CA GLN A 356 -15.24 -19.06 -20.35
C GLN A 356 -15.01 -19.78 -19.01
N LEU A 357 -16.10 -20.16 -18.34
CA LEU A 357 -16.07 -20.80 -17.02
C LEU A 357 -15.96 -22.33 -17.08
N THR A 358 -16.22 -22.96 -18.23
CA THR A 358 -15.96 -24.40 -18.44
C THR A 358 -14.46 -24.73 -18.38
N PHE A 359 -14.15 -26.00 -18.13
CA PHE A 359 -12.78 -26.52 -18.20
C PHE A 359 -12.31 -26.59 -19.65
N ASN A 360 -11.88 -25.45 -20.19
CA ASN A 360 -11.48 -25.25 -21.56
C ASN A 360 -10.03 -25.74 -21.82
N GLN A 361 -9.58 -25.66 -23.07
CA GLN A 361 -8.25 -26.15 -23.47
C GLN A 361 -7.11 -25.40 -22.76
N GLU A 362 -7.27 -24.10 -22.49
CA GLU A 362 -6.29 -23.27 -21.79
C GLU A 362 -6.15 -23.67 -20.31
N ARG A 363 -7.26 -23.81 -19.58
CA ARG A 363 -7.26 -24.36 -18.20
C ARG A 363 -6.67 -25.77 -18.16
N LYS A 364 -6.90 -26.59 -19.19
CA LYS A 364 -6.31 -27.93 -19.30
C LYS A 364 -4.80 -27.89 -19.52
N GLU A 365 -4.31 -27.06 -20.43
CA GLU A 365 -2.88 -26.90 -20.70
C GLU A 365 -2.15 -26.36 -19.48
N LEU A 366 -2.76 -25.43 -18.74
CA LEU A 366 -2.21 -24.94 -17.49
C LEU A 366 -2.17 -26.04 -16.43
N TRP A 367 -3.26 -26.77 -16.22
CA TRP A 367 -3.29 -27.92 -15.29
C TRP A 367 -2.23 -28.99 -15.62
N GLU A 368 -2.04 -29.33 -16.90
CA GLU A 368 -1.13 -30.39 -17.33
C GLU A 368 0.36 -29.99 -17.32
N ASN A 369 0.67 -28.70 -17.52
CA ASN A 369 2.06 -28.23 -17.65
C ASN A 369 2.56 -27.43 -16.43
N ASP A 370 1.71 -26.62 -15.81
CA ASP A 370 2.04 -25.81 -14.63
C ASP A 370 0.83 -25.74 -13.66
N PRO A 371 0.63 -26.78 -12.84
CA PRO A 371 -0.47 -26.82 -11.88
C PRO A 371 -0.32 -25.80 -10.73
N VAL A 372 0.84 -25.15 -10.57
CA VAL A 372 1.04 -24.09 -9.57
C VAL A 372 0.46 -22.78 -10.08
N ASP A 373 0.81 -22.40 -11.31
CA ASP A 373 0.22 -21.24 -11.98
C ASP A 373 -1.29 -21.43 -12.23
N TYR A 374 -1.76 -22.67 -12.45
CA TYR A 374 -3.20 -22.98 -12.45
C TYR A 374 -3.88 -22.54 -11.14
N VAL A 375 -3.29 -22.85 -9.98
CA VAL A 375 -3.86 -22.45 -8.68
C VAL A 375 -3.82 -20.94 -8.52
N ARG A 376 -2.67 -20.31 -8.81
CA ARG A 376 -2.52 -18.84 -8.76
C ARG A 376 -3.59 -18.14 -9.61
N VAL A 377 -3.70 -18.49 -10.88
CA VAL A 377 -4.69 -17.90 -11.81
C VAL A 377 -6.14 -18.22 -11.42
N SER A 378 -6.41 -19.34 -10.74
CA SER A 378 -7.78 -19.73 -10.35
C SER A 378 -8.22 -19.13 -9.02
N VAL A 379 -7.30 -18.87 -8.09
CA VAL A 379 -7.59 -18.27 -6.79
C VAL A 379 -7.54 -16.75 -6.90
N ASP A 380 -6.50 -16.21 -7.55
CA ASP A 380 -6.35 -14.79 -7.85
C ASP A 380 -6.90 -14.45 -9.25
N GLU A 381 -8.10 -14.98 -9.58
CA GLU A 381 -8.82 -14.66 -10.84
C GLU A 381 -9.03 -13.14 -11.02
N TYR A 382 -8.91 -12.33 -9.96
CA TYR A 382 -9.19 -10.90 -9.95
C TYR A 382 -7.98 -9.98 -10.18
N GLU A 383 -6.75 -10.40 -9.86
CA GLU A 383 -5.54 -9.57 -10.04
C GLU A 383 -5.16 -9.44 -11.53
N ASN A 384 -5.45 -10.47 -12.32
CA ASN A 384 -5.16 -10.47 -13.76
C ASN A 384 -6.19 -9.63 -14.55
N TYR A 385 -6.14 -8.30 -14.37
CA TYR A 385 -7.07 -7.24 -14.82
C TYR A 385 -7.42 -7.19 -16.32
N SER A 386 -6.98 -8.15 -17.14
CA SER A 386 -7.23 -8.18 -18.57
C SER A 386 -7.51 -9.58 -19.15
N ASN A 387 -7.85 -10.55 -18.30
CA ASN A 387 -8.29 -11.90 -18.67
C ASN A 387 -9.81 -11.93 -19.01
N PRO A 388 -10.25 -12.55 -20.12
CA PRO A 388 -11.67 -12.74 -20.41
C PRO A 388 -12.43 -13.60 -19.40
N VAL A 389 -11.75 -14.54 -18.71
CA VAL A 389 -12.35 -15.36 -17.64
C VAL A 389 -12.74 -14.48 -16.46
N ALA A 390 -11.78 -13.76 -15.88
CA ALA A 390 -11.98 -12.78 -14.80
C ALA A 390 -13.12 -11.79 -15.09
N ALA A 391 -13.17 -11.26 -16.32
CA ALA A 391 -14.22 -10.33 -16.74
C ALA A 391 -15.59 -11.01 -16.93
N ALA A 392 -15.63 -12.29 -17.30
CA ALA A 392 -16.85 -13.09 -17.35
C ALA A 392 -17.37 -13.41 -15.93
N THR A 393 -16.47 -13.75 -14.99
CA THR A 393 -16.77 -13.94 -13.55
C THR A 393 -17.32 -12.64 -12.95
N THR A 394 -16.63 -11.51 -13.16
CA THR A 394 -17.07 -10.17 -12.73
C THR A 394 -18.43 -9.77 -13.34
N PHE A 395 -18.66 -10.08 -14.62
CA PHE A 395 -19.95 -9.83 -15.26
C PHE A 395 -21.07 -10.68 -14.64
N LEU A 396 -20.80 -11.96 -14.35
CA LEU A 396 -21.74 -12.87 -13.68
C LEU A 396 -22.11 -12.37 -12.27
N LEU A 397 -21.12 -11.95 -11.47
CA LEU A 397 -21.30 -11.33 -10.16
C LEU A 397 -22.15 -10.04 -10.22
N SER A 398 -21.83 -9.15 -11.16
CA SER A 398 -22.61 -7.91 -11.37
C SER A 398 -24.05 -8.21 -11.78
N LEU A 399 -24.30 -9.23 -12.60
CA LEU A 399 -25.64 -9.67 -12.94
C LEU A 399 -26.38 -10.23 -11.71
N ALA A 400 -25.73 -11.01 -10.85
CA ALA A 400 -26.34 -11.53 -9.62
C ALA A 400 -26.67 -10.40 -8.62
N THR A 401 -25.77 -9.42 -8.47
CA THR A 401 -25.89 -8.31 -7.51
C THR A 401 -26.86 -7.23 -8.00
N ASN A 402 -26.59 -6.63 -9.16
CA ASN A 402 -27.30 -5.43 -9.63
C ASN A 402 -28.66 -5.74 -10.28
N ARG A 403 -28.96 -7.02 -10.56
CA ARG A 403 -30.16 -7.47 -11.27
C ARG A 403 -30.86 -8.67 -10.63
N THR A 404 -30.56 -9.01 -9.37
CA THR A 404 -30.97 -10.25 -8.67
C THR A 404 -32.38 -10.73 -9.01
N LYS A 405 -33.38 -9.83 -8.91
CA LYS A 405 -34.81 -10.11 -9.16
C LYS A 405 -35.15 -10.66 -10.55
N ILE A 406 -34.28 -10.46 -11.55
CA ILE A 406 -34.51 -10.85 -12.95
C ILE A 406 -33.54 -11.96 -13.36
N THR A 407 -32.28 -11.89 -12.94
CA THR A 407 -31.18 -12.70 -13.49
C THR A 407 -30.78 -13.88 -12.61
N PHE A 408 -30.86 -13.73 -11.28
CA PHE A 408 -30.29 -14.71 -10.34
C PHE A 408 -30.98 -16.07 -10.41
N MET A 409 -32.32 -16.10 -10.33
CA MET A 409 -33.06 -17.36 -10.42
C MET A 409 -32.94 -18.06 -11.79
N PRO A 410 -32.96 -17.36 -12.96
CA PRO A 410 -32.61 -17.98 -14.24
C PRO A 410 -31.19 -18.56 -14.31
N ILE A 411 -30.19 -17.87 -13.74
CA ILE A 411 -28.81 -18.37 -13.66
C ILE A 411 -28.76 -19.67 -12.83
N LEU A 412 -29.36 -19.70 -11.64
CA LEU A 412 -29.44 -20.90 -10.80
C LEU A 412 -30.25 -22.03 -11.47
N GLY A 413 -31.27 -21.69 -12.26
CA GLY A 413 -32.03 -22.63 -13.09
C GLY A 413 -31.18 -23.27 -14.18
N PHE A 414 -30.36 -22.49 -14.88
CA PHE A 414 -29.42 -22.96 -15.89
C PHE A 414 -28.34 -23.88 -15.30
N ILE A 415 -27.77 -23.51 -14.15
CA ILE A 415 -26.81 -24.33 -13.39
C ILE A 415 -27.46 -25.68 -13.03
N ASN A 416 -28.65 -25.66 -12.41
CA ASN A 416 -29.39 -26.87 -12.04
C ASN A 416 -29.72 -27.75 -13.26
N GLN A 417 -30.14 -27.15 -14.38
CA GLN A 417 -30.43 -27.88 -15.62
C GLN A 417 -29.17 -28.55 -16.17
N THR A 418 -28.04 -27.85 -16.16
CA THR A 418 -26.75 -28.37 -16.64
C THR A 418 -26.28 -29.54 -15.77
N LEU A 419 -26.30 -29.39 -14.44
CA LEU A 419 -25.86 -30.42 -13.49
C LEU A 419 -26.78 -31.66 -13.45
N ARG A 420 -28.09 -31.49 -13.70
CA ARG A 420 -29.05 -32.61 -13.80
C ARG A 420 -29.04 -33.30 -15.16
N SER A 421 -28.56 -32.63 -16.20
CA SER A 421 -28.33 -33.25 -17.50
C SER A 421 -27.10 -34.15 -17.44
N ALA A 422 -27.00 -35.14 -18.34
CA ALA A 422 -25.79 -35.96 -18.50
C ALA A 422 -24.68 -35.19 -19.25
N ALA A 423 -24.38 -33.97 -18.79
CA ALA A 423 -23.38 -33.07 -19.35
C ALA A 423 -21.97 -33.65 -19.24
N ALA A 424 -21.11 -33.27 -20.18
CA ALA A 424 -19.72 -33.70 -20.16
C ALA A 424 -18.98 -33.13 -18.93
N PRO A 425 -17.93 -33.79 -18.41
CA PRO A 425 -17.18 -33.31 -17.25
C PRO A 425 -16.73 -31.82 -17.32
N PRO A 426 -16.28 -31.26 -18.46
CA PRO A 426 -15.94 -29.83 -18.55
C PRO A 426 -17.14 -28.88 -18.39
N GLN A 427 -18.34 -29.30 -18.81
CA GLN A 427 -19.58 -28.53 -18.65
C GLN A 427 -20.10 -28.62 -17.22
N ARG A 428 -19.93 -29.77 -16.57
CA ARG A 428 -20.21 -29.94 -15.14
C ARG A 428 -19.27 -29.07 -14.30
N PHE A 429 -17.98 -29.03 -14.64
CA PHE A 429 -17.02 -28.08 -14.04
C PHE A 429 -17.51 -26.65 -14.22
N GLY A 430 -17.86 -26.21 -15.42
CA GLY A 430 -18.34 -24.84 -15.64
C GLY A 430 -19.59 -24.46 -14.84
N ALA A 431 -20.51 -25.40 -14.64
CA ALA A 431 -21.70 -25.17 -13.81
C ALA A 431 -21.38 -25.13 -12.31
N LEU A 432 -20.37 -25.88 -11.84
CA LEU A 432 -19.84 -25.80 -10.48
C LEU A 432 -19.02 -24.51 -10.27
N ASN A 433 -18.21 -24.11 -11.25
CA ASN A 433 -17.43 -22.86 -11.23
C ASN A 433 -18.34 -21.62 -11.12
N MET A 434 -19.48 -21.62 -11.83
CA MET A 434 -20.52 -20.60 -11.62
C MET A 434 -21.10 -20.58 -10.19
N VAL A 435 -21.11 -21.70 -9.46
CA VAL A 435 -21.58 -21.76 -8.07
C VAL A 435 -20.50 -21.29 -7.10
N ALA A 436 -19.23 -21.63 -7.32
CA ALA A 436 -18.11 -21.10 -6.54
C ALA A 436 -18.08 -19.56 -6.64
N ALA A 437 -18.04 -19.03 -7.86
CA ALA A 437 -18.10 -17.59 -8.12
C ALA A 437 -19.32 -16.89 -7.51
N LEU A 438 -20.48 -17.55 -7.45
CA LEU A 438 -21.71 -16.98 -6.87
C LEU A 438 -21.89 -17.29 -5.37
N GLY A 439 -20.96 -17.99 -4.73
CA GLY A 439 -21.11 -18.57 -3.39
C GLY A 439 -21.57 -17.56 -2.33
N THR A 440 -20.86 -16.44 -2.21
CA THR A 440 -21.19 -15.30 -1.32
C THR A 440 -22.62 -14.79 -1.53
N HIS A 441 -23.04 -14.60 -2.78
CA HIS A 441 -24.39 -14.13 -3.08
C HIS A 441 -25.46 -15.18 -2.82
N ILE A 442 -25.16 -16.46 -3.04
CA ILE A 442 -26.10 -17.55 -2.74
C ILE A 442 -26.31 -17.68 -1.23
N MET A 443 -25.23 -17.57 -0.43
CA MET A 443 -25.30 -17.67 1.02
C MET A 443 -25.94 -16.44 1.69
N SER A 444 -25.81 -15.25 1.11
CA SER A 444 -26.56 -14.07 1.57
C SER A 444 -28.05 -14.09 1.18
N HIS A 445 -28.45 -14.80 0.12
CA HIS A 445 -29.83 -14.77 -0.37
C HIS A 445 -30.80 -15.60 0.50
N PRO A 446 -31.85 -14.99 1.10
CA PRO A 446 -32.66 -15.61 2.14
C PRO A 446 -33.46 -16.84 1.67
N GLU A 447 -33.88 -16.88 0.41
CA GLU A 447 -34.66 -17.99 -0.15
C GLU A 447 -33.79 -19.17 -0.61
N VAL A 448 -32.50 -18.95 -0.92
CA VAL A 448 -31.66 -19.96 -1.59
C VAL A 448 -30.62 -20.57 -0.65
N LYS A 449 -30.09 -19.81 0.32
CA LYS A 449 -29.06 -20.30 1.25
C LYS A 449 -29.44 -21.60 1.99
N ASN A 450 -30.72 -21.77 2.31
CA ASN A 450 -31.24 -22.96 2.98
C ASN A 450 -31.26 -24.22 2.08
N GLU A 451 -31.23 -24.05 0.75
CA GLU A 451 -31.12 -25.17 -0.20
C GLU A 451 -29.66 -25.62 -0.41
N MET A 452 -28.67 -24.87 0.09
CA MET A 452 -27.25 -25.13 -0.18
C MET A 452 -26.78 -26.48 0.38
N GLU A 453 -27.21 -26.90 1.59
CA GLU A 453 -26.87 -28.24 2.10
C GLU A 453 -27.38 -29.34 1.14
N GLN A 454 -28.61 -29.20 0.63
CA GLN A 454 -29.16 -30.16 -0.33
C GLN A 454 -28.40 -30.11 -1.67
N PHE A 455 -27.98 -28.93 -2.12
CA PHE A 455 -27.15 -28.78 -3.32
C PHE A 455 -25.81 -29.51 -3.17
N ILE A 456 -25.11 -29.30 -2.04
CA ILE A 456 -23.84 -29.97 -1.74
C ILE A 456 -24.03 -31.48 -1.76
N VAL A 457 -24.99 -32.00 -0.98
CA VAL A 457 -25.28 -33.45 -0.89
C VAL A 457 -25.65 -34.06 -2.26
N SER A 458 -26.34 -33.30 -3.12
CA SER A 458 -26.83 -33.81 -4.42
C SER A 458 -25.80 -33.72 -5.54
N PHE A 459 -24.95 -32.68 -5.56
CA PHE A 459 -24.10 -32.34 -6.71
C PHE A 459 -22.61 -32.22 -6.40
N VAL A 460 -22.22 -31.89 -5.16
CA VAL A 460 -20.81 -31.70 -4.74
C VAL A 460 -20.26 -32.99 -4.12
N THR A 461 -20.99 -33.60 -3.17
CA THR A 461 -20.54 -34.85 -2.50
C THR A 461 -20.22 -35.99 -3.48
N PRO A 462 -21.00 -36.26 -4.56
CA PRO A 462 -20.65 -37.30 -5.53
C PRO A 462 -19.42 -36.98 -6.37
N VAL A 463 -18.99 -35.71 -6.39
CA VAL A 463 -17.90 -35.19 -7.22
C VAL A 463 -16.56 -35.18 -6.47
N LEU A 464 -16.57 -35.09 -5.13
CA LEU A 464 -15.38 -35.24 -4.28
C LEU A 464 -14.62 -36.56 -4.53
N THR A 465 -15.28 -37.60 -5.02
CA THR A 465 -14.67 -38.90 -5.39
C THR A 465 -14.61 -39.16 -6.90
N SER A 466 -14.67 -38.10 -7.72
CA SER A 466 -14.58 -38.17 -9.19
C SER A 466 -13.19 -38.64 -9.65
N SER A 467 -13.13 -39.36 -10.77
CA SER A 467 -11.86 -39.69 -11.46
C SER A 467 -11.15 -38.43 -11.96
N GLU A 468 -11.93 -37.48 -12.48
CA GLU A 468 -11.45 -36.20 -12.98
C GLU A 468 -11.00 -35.30 -11.81
N PRO A 469 -9.74 -34.82 -11.76
CA PRO A 469 -9.22 -34.13 -10.59
C PRO A 469 -9.64 -32.66 -10.49
N TYR A 470 -9.76 -31.95 -11.62
CA TYR A 470 -10.33 -30.59 -11.67
C TYR A 470 -11.77 -30.53 -11.14
N LEU A 471 -12.51 -31.65 -11.24
CA LEU A 471 -13.82 -31.78 -10.59
C LEU A 471 -13.72 -31.95 -9.07
N ARG A 472 -12.72 -32.66 -8.55
CA ARG A 472 -12.47 -32.75 -7.09
C ARG A 472 -12.07 -31.39 -6.52
N ALA A 473 -11.19 -30.66 -7.20
CA ALA A 473 -10.76 -29.31 -6.81
C ALA A 473 -11.94 -28.33 -6.68
N ILE A 474 -12.76 -28.15 -7.73
CA ILE A 474 -13.91 -27.21 -7.67
C ILE A 474 -14.98 -27.63 -6.64
N ALA A 475 -15.08 -28.93 -6.33
CA ALA A 475 -15.99 -29.42 -5.29
C ALA A 475 -15.52 -29.04 -3.87
N LEU A 476 -14.20 -28.97 -3.64
CA LEU A 476 -13.59 -28.50 -2.40
C LEU A 476 -13.65 -26.97 -2.30
N GLU A 477 -13.39 -26.26 -3.39
CA GLU A 477 -13.50 -24.80 -3.49
C GLU A 477 -14.93 -24.30 -3.15
N ILE A 478 -15.97 -24.95 -3.70
CA ILE A 478 -17.36 -24.67 -3.33
C ILE A 478 -17.58 -24.92 -1.83
N LEU A 479 -17.07 -26.03 -1.28
CA LEU A 479 -17.22 -26.39 0.13
C LEU A 479 -16.60 -25.33 1.05
N GLY A 480 -15.36 -24.91 0.80
CA GLY A 480 -14.72 -23.82 1.54
C GLY A 480 -15.51 -22.52 1.43
N THR A 481 -15.86 -22.12 0.20
CA THR A 481 -16.60 -20.88 -0.08
C THR A 481 -17.92 -20.79 0.69
N VAL A 482 -18.75 -21.84 0.68
CA VAL A 482 -20.06 -21.79 1.35
C VAL A 482 -19.96 -21.93 2.86
N VAL A 483 -18.92 -22.61 3.37
CA VAL A 483 -18.64 -22.72 4.81
C VAL A 483 -18.20 -21.36 5.37
N LYS A 484 -17.24 -20.69 4.71
CA LYS A 484 -16.80 -19.31 5.02
C LYS A 484 -17.99 -18.36 5.16
N HIS A 485 -18.98 -18.48 4.27
CA HIS A 485 -20.19 -17.66 4.29
C HIS A 485 -21.35 -18.25 5.12
N GLY A 486 -21.03 -19.02 6.17
CA GLY A 486 -21.97 -19.39 7.22
C GLY A 486 -22.93 -20.55 6.90
N LEU A 487 -22.49 -21.56 6.14
CA LEU A 487 -23.29 -22.78 5.93
C LEU A 487 -23.66 -23.44 7.27
N LYS A 488 -24.94 -23.74 7.46
CA LYS A 488 -25.43 -24.51 8.61
C LYS A 488 -25.85 -25.90 8.16
N TRP A 489 -25.24 -26.93 8.75
CA TRP A 489 -25.55 -28.33 8.48
C TRP A 489 -26.72 -28.80 9.35
N SER A 490 -27.75 -29.37 8.72
CA SER A 490 -28.85 -30.05 9.42
C SER A 490 -28.45 -31.46 9.88
N ASN A 491 -27.43 -32.04 9.25
CA ASN A 491 -26.94 -33.38 9.54
C ASN A 491 -25.44 -33.37 9.87
N GLU A 492 -25.12 -33.55 11.16
CA GLU A 492 -23.75 -33.65 11.67
C GLU A 492 -22.89 -34.71 10.96
N GLN A 493 -23.50 -35.83 10.54
CA GLN A 493 -22.77 -36.86 9.80
C GLN A 493 -22.35 -36.37 8.42
N ASN A 494 -23.12 -35.48 7.77
CA ASN A 494 -22.72 -34.87 6.51
C ASN A 494 -21.53 -33.94 6.74
N LYS A 495 -21.60 -33.04 7.73
CA LYS A 495 -20.49 -32.14 8.11
C LYS A 495 -19.20 -32.92 8.36
N MET A 496 -19.26 -33.94 9.22
CA MET A 496 -18.10 -34.78 9.57
C MET A 496 -17.63 -35.72 8.46
N ASN A 497 -18.42 -35.94 7.40
CA ASN A 497 -17.96 -36.62 6.19
C ASN A 497 -17.24 -35.66 5.24
N HIS A 498 -17.69 -34.40 5.14
CA HIS A 498 -17.06 -33.38 4.29
C HIS A 498 -15.72 -32.91 4.87
N SER A 499 -15.59 -32.71 6.19
CA SER A 499 -14.29 -32.37 6.81
C SER A 499 -13.25 -33.49 6.60
N LYS A 500 -13.67 -34.75 6.71
CA LYS A 500 -12.81 -35.91 6.36
C LYS A 500 -12.45 -35.95 4.88
N ALA A 501 -13.36 -35.56 3.99
CA ALA A 501 -13.06 -35.49 2.56
C ALA A 501 -12.04 -34.38 2.24
N ALA A 502 -12.15 -33.21 2.88
CA ALA A 502 -11.18 -32.13 2.75
C ALA A 502 -9.79 -32.53 3.31
N ALA A 503 -9.74 -33.12 4.50
CA ALA A 503 -8.50 -33.63 5.08
C ALA A 503 -7.84 -34.74 4.23
N LEU A 504 -8.63 -35.64 3.63
CA LEU A 504 -8.10 -36.65 2.70
C LEU A 504 -7.63 -36.06 1.37
N ALA A 505 -8.16 -34.91 0.94
CA ALA A 505 -7.75 -34.25 -0.29
C ALA A 505 -6.35 -33.61 -0.19
N MET A 506 -5.86 -33.30 1.01
CA MET A 506 -4.46 -32.89 1.22
C MET A 506 -3.44 -33.97 0.79
N ASP A 507 -3.86 -35.24 0.82
CA ASP A 507 -3.07 -36.39 0.36
C ASP A 507 -3.32 -36.76 -1.14
N ASP A 508 -4.12 -35.98 -1.89
CA ASP A 508 -4.41 -36.24 -3.32
C ASP A 508 -3.14 -36.12 -4.18
N PRO A 509 -2.92 -36.97 -5.22
CA PRO A 509 -1.76 -36.84 -6.09
C PRO A 509 -1.66 -35.49 -6.83
N GLU A 510 -2.79 -34.82 -7.09
CA GLU A 510 -2.85 -33.62 -7.93
C GLU A 510 -2.74 -32.34 -7.08
N PHE A 511 -1.71 -31.53 -7.34
CA PHE A 511 -1.40 -30.35 -6.53
C PHE A 511 -2.58 -29.37 -6.31
N PRO A 512 -3.39 -29.01 -7.34
CA PRO A 512 -4.52 -28.09 -7.12
C PRO A 512 -5.62 -28.66 -6.22
N VAL A 513 -5.74 -29.99 -6.15
CA VAL A 513 -6.71 -30.67 -5.26
C VAL A 513 -6.21 -30.61 -3.82
N LYS A 514 -4.89 -30.70 -3.58
CA LYS A 514 -4.30 -30.55 -2.24
C LYS A 514 -4.56 -29.17 -1.67
N VAL A 515 -4.27 -28.11 -2.44
CA VAL A 515 -4.46 -26.73 -2.01
C VAL A 515 -5.93 -26.48 -1.68
N GLN A 516 -6.85 -26.81 -2.59
CA GLN A 516 -8.28 -26.66 -2.33
C GLN A 516 -8.78 -27.51 -1.15
N GLY A 517 -8.18 -28.69 -0.92
CA GLY A 517 -8.42 -29.50 0.27
C GLY A 517 -8.00 -28.83 1.57
N ALA A 518 -6.82 -28.20 1.58
CA ALA A 518 -6.29 -27.46 2.73
C ALA A 518 -7.08 -26.19 3.01
N LEU A 519 -7.43 -25.40 1.98
CA LEU A 519 -8.28 -24.21 2.11
C LEU A 519 -9.66 -24.59 2.66
N ALA A 520 -10.34 -25.58 2.07
CA ALA A 520 -11.65 -26.03 2.53
C ALA A 520 -11.62 -26.61 3.96
N LEU A 521 -10.54 -27.30 4.34
CA LEU A 521 -10.36 -27.79 5.71
C LEU A 521 -10.19 -26.65 6.70
N THR A 522 -9.44 -25.61 6.34
CA THR A 522 -9.20 -24.42 7.18
C THR A 522 -10.50 -23.69 7.46
N GLU A 523 -11.28 -23.37 6.43
CA GLU A 523 -12.61 -22.73 6.57
C GLU A 523 -13.55 -23.59 7.46
N MET A 524 -13.49 -24.92 7.35
CA MET A 524 -14.28 -25.84 8.20
C MET A 524 -13.82 -25.93 9.66
N ILE A 525 -12.54 -25.64 9.94
CA ILE A 525 -12.00 -25.61 11.31
C ILE A 525 -12.45 -24.32 11.99
N THR A 526 -12.30 -23.18 11.32
CA THR A 526 -12.73 -21.86 11.81
C THR A 526 -14.25 -21.82 12.05
N ALA A 527 -15.05 -22.37 11.14
CA ALA A 527 -16.50 -22.34 11.26
C ALA A 527 -17.10 -23.33 12.29
N TYR A 528 -16.41 -24.42 12.65
CA TYR A 528 -17.00 -25.52 13.42
C TYR A 528 -16.05 -26.13 14.48
N GLU A 529 -16.29 -25.81 15.75
CA GLU A 529 -15.52 -26.29 16.91
C GLU A 529 -15.41 -27.83 17.02
N ASP A 530 -16.44 -28.59 16.63
CA ASP A 530 -16.37 -30.07 16.64
C ASP A 530 -15.56 -30.66 15.47
N VAL A 531 -15.40 -29.90 14.37
CA VAL A 531 -14.42 -30.22 13.32
C VAL A 531 -13.02 -29.92 13.83
N ARG A 532 -12.80 -28.77 14.47
CA ARG A 532 -11.52 -28.40 15.12
C ARG A 532 -11.05 -29.48 16.09
N GLN A 533 -11.91 -29.90 17.04
CA GLN A 533 -11.60 -30.98 17.98
C GLN A 533 -11.32 -32.34 17.30
N ALA A 534 -11.94 -32.61 16.15
CA ALA A 534 -11.69 -33.84 15.40
C ALA A 534 -10.36 -33.82 14.60
N VAL A 535 -9.87 -32.64 14.23
CA VAL A 535 -8.61 -32.44 13.50
C VAL A 535 -7.41 -32.27 14.45
N ALA A 536 -7.62 -31.74 15.67
CA ALA A 536 -6.56 -31.52 16.67
C ALA A 536 -5.54 -32.67 16.82
N PRO A 537 -5.91 -33.98 16.86
CA PRO A 537 -4.95 -35.08 16.96
C PRO A 537 -4.03 -35.26 15.73
N GLN A 538 -4.29 -34.56 14.64
CA GLN A 538 -3.56 -34.62 13.37
C GLN A 538 -3.06 -33.23 12.92
N VAL A 539 -3.25 -32.16 13.71
CA VAL A 539 -2.90 -30.79 13.30
C VAL A 539 -1.43 -30.63 12.92
N GLY A 540 -0.52 -31.32 13.61
CA GLY A 540 0.90 -31.32 13.26
C GLY A 540 1.19 -31.88 11.85
N LYS A 541 0.37 -32.81 11.34
CA LYS A 541 0.45 -33.25 9.93
C LYS A 541 -0.09 -32.16 9.01
N VAL A 542 -1.22 -31.55 9.35
CA VAL A 542 -1.85 -30.47 8.55
C VAL A 542 -0.89 -29.31 8.37
N VAL A 543 -0.25 -28.83 9.45
CA VAL A 543 0.76 -27.77 9.40
C VAL A 543 1.99 -28.19 8.61
N HIS A 544 2.53 -29.40 8.81
CA HIS A 544 3.65 -29.91 8.01
C HIS A 544 3.32 -29.97 6.51
N ASP A 545 2.11 -30.39 6.15
CA ASP A 545 1.68 -30.48 4.75
C ASP A 545 1.45 -29.08 4.14
N LEU A 546 0.95 -28.10 4.90
CA LEU A 546 0.85 -26.68 4.51
C LEU A 546 2.23 -26.05 4.32
N VAL A 547 3.13 -26.21 5.29
CA VAL A 547 4.55 -25.82 5.23
C VAL A 547 5.20 -26.35 3.95
N LYS A 548 5.00 -27.64 3.66
CA LYS A 548 5.53 -28.25 2.45
C LYS A 548 4.94 -27.66 1.16
N MET A 549 3.65 -27.32 1.15
CA MET A 549 3.04 -26.65 -0.01
C MET A 549 3.60 -25.24 -0.22
N SER A 550 3.95 -24.52 0.85
CA SER A 550 4.63 -23.21 0.80
C SER A 550 6.12 -23.32 0.36
N ASP A 551 6.79 -24.41 0.75
CA ASP A 551 8.14 -24.74 0.26
C ASP A 551 8.16 -24.98 -1.26
N ASP A 552 7.27 -25.85 -1.72
CA ASP A 552 7.14 -26.28 -3.11
C ASP A 552 6.55 -25.16 -4.00
N THR A 553 5.85 -24.15 -3.44
CA THR A 553 5.17 -23.08 -4.19
C THR A 553 5.07 -21.71 -3.48
N ASP A 554 5.33 -20.64 -4.22
CA ASP A 554 5.07 -19.26 -3.77
C ASP A 554 3.56 -18.91 -3.93
N LEU A 555 2.70 -19.47 -3.08
CA LEU A 555 1.24 -19.21 -3.08
C LEU A 555 0.80 -18.53 -1.77
N SER A 556 0.39 -17.26 -1.86
CA SER A 556 -0.12 -16.43 -0.76
C SER A 556 -1.20 -17.13 0.08
N VAL A 557 -2.17 -17.76 -0.58
CA VAL A 557 -3.31 -18.42 0.08
C VAL A 557 -2.94 -19.65 0.91
N VAL A 558 -1.80 -20.29 0.63
CA VAL A 558 -1.29 -21.38 1.48
C VAL A 558 -0.72 -20.82 2.78
N ASN A 559 -0.07 -19.66 2.72
CA ASN A 559 0.45 -18.96 3.90
C ASN A 559 -0.69 -18.43 4.77
N ALA A 560 -1.71 -17.80 4.17
CA ALA A 560 -2.90 -17.35 4.89
C ALA A 560 -3.64 -18.51 5.58
N ALA A 561 -3.75 -19.67 4.94
CA ALA A 561 -4.33 -20.85 5.57
C ALA A 561 -3.47 -21.38 6.73
N MET A 562 -2.14 -21.30 6.62
CA MET A 562 -1.21 -21.66 7.70
C MET A 562 -1.33 -20.71 8.91
N GLU A 563 -1.46 -19.40 8.69
CA GLU A 563 -1.71 -18.39 9.75
C GLU A 563 -2.98 -18.73 10.55
N VAL A 564 -4.11 -18.96 9.85
CA VAL A 564 -5.37 -19.34 10.50
C VAL A 564 -5.25 -20.68 11.24
N ILE A 565 -4.56 -21.69 10.70
CA ILE A 565 -4.35 -22.96 11.42
C ILE A 565 -3.45 -22.77 12.66
N VAL A 566 -2.46 -21.88 12.64
CA VAL A 566 -1.66 -21.55 13.82
C VAL A 566 -2.53 -20.93 14.91
N GLU A 567 -3.29 -19.89 14.55
CA GLU A 567 -4.20 -19.18 15.45
C GLU A 567 -5.21 -20.14 16.10
N GLN A 568 -5.77 -21.07 15.32
CA GLN A 568 -6.78 -22.00 15.82
C GLN A 568 -6.22 -23.18 16.67
N TYR A 569 -4.90 -23.40 16.76
CA TYR A 569 -4.31 -24.53 17.50
C TYR A 569 -3.05 -24.17 18.32
N GLN A 570 -3.03 -22.98 18.91
CA GLN A 570 -1.92 -22.47 19.73
C GLN A 570 -1.33 -23.51 20.71
N VAL A 571 -2.18 -24.22 21.47
CA VAL A 571 -1.77 -25.18 22.50
C VAL A 571 -1.20 -26.48 21.90
N GLU A 572 -1.84 -27.02 20.88
CA GLU A 572 -1.42 -28.25 20.21
C GLU A 572 -0.14 -28.06 19.38
N LEU A 573 0.15 -26.83 18.96
CA LEU A 573 1.32 -26.49 18.14
C LEU A 573 2.56 -26.09 18.96
N LEU A 574 2.44 -25.83 20.28
CA LEU A 574 3.59 -25.61 21.18
C LEU A 574 4.77 -26.59 20.97
N PRO A 575 4.57 -27.92 20.77
CA PRO A 575 5.67 -28.86 20.58
C PRO A 575 6.45 -28.70 19.26
N VAL A 576 5.88 -28.00 18.28
CA VAL A 576 6.46 -27.80 16.92
C VAL A 576 6.71 -26.32 16.58
N ALA A 577 6.32 -25.38 17.45
CA ALA A 577 6.39 -23.94 17.18
C ALA A 577 7.80 -23.46 16.78
N ALA A 578 8.87 -23.96 17.43
CA ALA A 578 10.24 -23.60 17.07
C ALA A 578 10.67 -24.16 15.70
N GLU A 579 10.18 -25.34 15.29
CA GLU A 579 10.43 -25.90 13.95
C GLU A 579 9.67 -25.11 12.88
N LEU A 580 8.43 -24.72 13.18
CA LEU A 580 7.61 -23.87 12.32
C LEU A 580 8.22 -22.47 12.12
N VAL A 581 8.65 -21.80 13.18
CA VAL A 581 9.32 -20.49 13.05
C VAL A 581 10.64 -20.61 12.29
N ALA A 582 11.44 -21.65 12.53
CA ALA A 582 12.67 -21.88 11.75
C ALA A 582 12.37 -22.05 10.26
N HIS A 583 11.25 -22.70 9.93
CA HIS A 583 10.78 -22.84 8.57
C HIS A 583 10.37 -21.48 7.95
N LEU A 584 9.46 -20.76 8.62
CA LEU A 584 8.99 -19.45 8.18
C LEU A 584 10.14 -18.45 8.01
N CYS A 585 11.10 -18.44 8.94
CA CYS A 585 12.30 -17.59 8.83
C CYS A 585 13.16 -17.95 7.60
N ALA A 586 13.25 -19.23 7.22
CA ALA A 586 13.97 -19.65 6.02
C ALA A 586 13.25 -19.17 4.73
N THR A 587 11.92 -19.25 4.69
CA THR A 587 11.09 -18.75 3.59
C THR A 587 11.16 -17.23 3.48
N TYR A 588 11.05 -16.50 4.60
CA TYR A 588 11.26 -15.05 4.65
C TYR A 588 12.65 -14.68 4.10
N MET A 589 13.71 -15.34 4.59
CA MET A 589 15.09 -15.12 4.13
C MET A 589 15.27 -15.38 2.62
N ARG A 590 14.56 -16.35 2.03
CA ARG A 590 14.55 -16.59 0.59
C ARG A 590 14.03 -15.35 -0.14
N TYR A 591 12.88 -14.81 0.27
CA TYR A 591 12.30 -13.61 -0.36
C TYR A 591 13.17 -12.37 -0.16
N VAL A 592 13.59 -12.03 1.06
CA VAL A 592 14.38 -10.81 1.30
C VAL A 592 15.77 -10.83 0.63
N THR A 593 16.38 -12.02 0.48
CA THR A 593 17.65 -12.14 -0.26
C THR A 593 17.46 -11.82 -1.74
N GLU A 594 16.33 -12.21 -2.34
CA GLU A 594 16.03 -11.93 -3.75
C GLU A 594 15.62 -10.47 -4.00
N VAL A 595 14.89 -9.85 -3.06
CA VAL A 595 14.60 -8.40 -3.09
C VAL A 595 15.91 -7.60 -3.03
N ALA A 596 16.75 -7.84 -2.02
CA ALA A 596 18.05 -7.17 -1.87
C ALA A 596 18.98 -7.37 -3.08
N ALA A 597 18.94 -8.56 -3.71
CA ALA A 597 19.72 -8.83 -4.92
C ALA A 597 19.26 -7.96 -6.11
N LYS A 598 17.95 -7.83 -6.34
CA LYS A 598 17.38 -7.00 -7.41
C LYS A 598 17.67 -5.52 -7.22
N GLU A 599 17.52 -4.99 -6.01
CA GLU A 599 17.85 -3.58 -5.71
C GLU A 599 19.32 -3.25 -6.03
N SER A 600 20.23 -4.20 -5.82
CA SER A 600 21.65 -4.04 -6.14
C SER A 600 21.95 -4.01 -7.65
N GLU A 601 21.06 -4.54 -8.50
CA GLU A 601 21.18 -4.51 -9.97
C GLU A 601 20.44 -3.34 -10.63
N ASN A 602 19.49 -2.71 -9.91
CA ASN A 602 18.73 -1.55 -10.37
C ASN A 602 19.56 -0.25 -10.40
N ASP A 603 20.46 -0.15 -11.38
CA ASP A 603 21.01 1.15 -11.79
C ASP A 603 19.86 2.10 -12.17
N ALA A 604 19.85 3.31 -11.62
CA ALA A 604 18.78 4.33 -11.73
C ALA A 604 18.56 4.88 -13.16
N SER A 605 19.01 4.16 -14.19
CA SER A 605 18.86 4.43 -15.61
C SER A 605 17.79 3.59 -16.31
N GLN A 606 17.14 2.63 -15.63
CA GLN A 606 16.09 1.75 -16.20
C GLN A 606 14.65 1.99 -15.71
N ILE A 607 14.43 2.88 -14.73
CA ILE A 607 13.08 3.33 -14.35
C ILE A 607 12.40 4.03 -15.56
N GLU A 608 11.10 3.80 -15.79
CA GLU A 608 10.20 4.29 -16.87
C GLU A 608 9.88 3.37 -18.08
N PHE A 609 9.82 2.03 -17.95
CA PHE A 609 9.12 1.24 -19.00
C PHE A 609 8.12 0.16 -18.56
N ASP A 610 8.24 -0.40 -17.36
CA ASP A 610 7.26 -1.38 -16.84
C ASP A 610 6.30 -0.81 -15.76
N ASP A 611 6.43 0.47 -15.35
CA ASP A 611 5.58 1.16 -14.36
C ASP A 611 4.10 1.39 -14.80
N ILE A 612 3.59 0.61 -15.75
CA ILE A 612 2.18 0.52 -16.17
C ILE A 612 1.71 -0.96 -16.23
N GLU A 613 2.61 -1.94 -16.07
CA GLU A 613 2.34 -3.33 -15.69
C GLU A 613 2.94 -3.57 -14.27
N GLY A 614 2.69 -2.62 -13.37
CA GLY A 614 3.33 -2.50 -12.06
C GLY A 614 2.70 -3.35 -10.96
N ASP A 615 2.89 -4.67 -11.04
CA ASP A 615 2.60 -5.61 -9.93
C ASP A 615 3.81 -6.52 -9.61
N VAL A 616 4.54 -6.99 -10.63
CA VAL A 616 5.52 -8.11 -10.52
C VAL A 616 6.72 -7.85 -9.58
N ASP A 617 7.07 -6.59 -9.32
CA ASP A 617 8.17 -6.25 -8.40
C ASP A 617 7.71 -6.15 -6.93
N ASN A 618 6.42 -5.98 -6.65
CA ASN A 618 5.87 -5.92 -5.28
C ASN A 618 5.55 -7.32 -4.70
N ASP A 619 5.22 -8.30 -5.54
CA ASP A 619 4.80 -9.66 -5.13
C ASP A 619 5.67 -10.28 -4.02
N LYS A 620 6.99 -10.10 -4.09
CA LYS A 620 7.94 -10.73 -3.15
C LYS A 620 8.10 -9.96 -1.84
N SER A 621 7.91 -8.64 -1.85
CA SER A 621 7.82 -7.86 -0.61
C SER A 621 6.51 -8.20 0.12
N PHE A 622 5.37 -8.25 -0.58
CA PHE A 622 4.10 -8.71 0.00
C PHE A 622 4.15 -10.16 0.51
N ALA A 623 4.82 -11.07 -0.20
CA ALA A 623 5.03 -12.44 0.29
C ALA A 623 5.88 -12.47 1.58
N ALA A 624 6.92 -11.62 1.68
CA ALA A 624 7.72 -11.51 2.89
C ALA A 624 6.95 -10.89 4.06
N MET A 625 6.09 -9.88 3.82
CA MET A 625 5.17 -9.29 4.81
C MET A 625 4.24 -10.37 5.39
N GLY A 626 3.56 -11.13 4.54
CA GLY A 626 2.67 -12.21 4.97
C GLY A 626 3.37 -13.28 5.82
N VAL A 627 4.59 -13.68 5.45
CA VAL A 627 5.38 -14.62 6.27
C VAL A 627 5.80 -14.00 7.61
N ALA A 628 6.17 -12.71 7.64
CA ALA A 628 6.50 -12.02 8.89
C ALA A 628 5.30 -11.96 9.85
N LYS A 629 4.10 -11.66 9.32
CA LYS A 629 2.85 -11.70 10.09
C LYS A 629 2.55 -13.10 10.64
N THR A 630 2.71 -14.16 9.83
CA THR A 630 2.55 -15.53 10.33
C THR A 630 3.58 -15.86 11.44
N ILE A 631 4.82 -15.36 11.37
CA ILE A 631 5.80 -15.51 12.46
C ILE A 631 5.31 -14.81 13.74
N LEU A 632 4.76 -13.60 13.63
CA LEU A 632 4.23 -12.84 14.77
C LEU A 632 3.10 -13.61 15.47
N THR A 633 2.12 -14.13 14.73
CA THR A 633 1.04 -14.95 15.30
C THR A 633 1.57 -16.18 16.05
N VAL A 634 2.67 -16.79 15.58
CA VAL A 634 3.33 -17.87 16.32
C VAL A 634 4.00 -17.34 17.61
N VAL A 635 4.68 -16.19 17.55
CA VAL A 635 5.33 -15.56 18.73
C VAL A 635 4.31 -15.24 19.83
N GLU A 636 3.17 -14.64 19.46
CA GLU A 636 2.07 -14.34 20.39
C GLU A 636 1.49 -15.63 20.98
N SER A 637 1.27 -16.66 20.16
CA SER A 637 0.73 -17.95 20.63
C SER A 637 1.61 -18.68 21.67
N VAL A 638 2.90 -18.36 21.74
CA VAL A 638 3.85 -18.96 22.69
C VAL A 638 4.17 -18.09 23.91
N GLU A 639 3.50 -16.95 24.11
CA GLU A 639 3.86 -15.97 25.15
C GLU A 639 4.00 -16.56 26.57
N ALA A 640 3.17 -17.55 26.90
CA ALA A 640 3.17 -18.22 28.20
C ALA A 640 4.39 -19.13 28.43
N SER A 641 5.13 -19.49 27.37
CA SER A 641 6.22 -20.46 27.39
C SER A 641 7.58 -19.81 27.13
N LYS A 642 8.15 -19.20 28.17
CA LYS A 642 9.46 -18.50 28.09
C LYS A 642 10.61 -19.34 27.54
N GLU A 643 10.59 -20.66 27.71
CA GLU A 643 11.61 -21.57 27.16
C GLU A 643 11.50 -21.72 25.64
N ILE A 644 10.28 -21.77 25.11
CA ILE A 644 10.02 -21.85 23.66
C ILE A 644 10.24 -20.49 23.02
N LEU A 645 9.76 -19.41 23.65
CA LEU A 645 9.97 -18.04 23.20
C LEU A 645 11.47 -17.70 23.06
N ALA A 646 12.31 -18.14 24.00
CA ALA A 646 13.76 -17.95 23.91
C ALA A 646 14.39 -18.67 22.70
N GLN A 647 13.94 -19.89 22.39
CA GLN A 647 14.40 -20.65 21.21
C GLN A 647 13.96 -19.98 19.91
N ILE A 648 12.71 -19.53 19.85
CA ILE A 648 12.10 -18.81 18.72
C ILE A 648 12.83 -17.47 18.47
N GLN A 649 13.16 -16.74 19.52
CA GLN A 649 13.92 -15.48 19.41
C GLN A 649 15.32 -15.69 18.81
N ASP A 650 16.05 -16.74 19.23
CA ASP A 650 17.38 -17.07 18.65
C ASP A 650 17.29 -17.42 17.15
N ILE A 651 16.13 -17.88 16.68
CA ILE A 651 15.84 -18.19 15.26
C ILE A 651 15.46 -16.92 14.48
N ILE A 652 14.74 -15.97 15.09
CA ILE A 652 14.24 -14.75 14.43
C ILE A 652 15.31 -13.65 14.34
N VAL A 653 16.20 -13.49 15.34
CA VAL A 653 17.23 -12.42 15.34
C VAL A 653 18.02 -12.31 14.02
N PRO A 654 18.46 -13.40 13.35
CA PRO A 654 19.11 -13.33 12.04
C PRO A 654 18.29 -12.64 10.94
N ILE A 655 16.95 -12.81 10.92
CA ILE A 655 16.10 -12.21 9.88
C ILE A 655 15.94 -10.70 10.10
N LEU A 656 15.73 -10.28 11.37
CA LEU A 656 15.65 -8.87 11.76
C LEU A 656 16.96 -8.13 11.41
N VAL A 657 18.10 -8.74 11.73
CA VAL A 657 19.43 -8.20 11.41
C VAL A 657 19.64 -8.09 9.90
N PHE A 658 19.25 -9.10 9.11
CA PHE A 658 19.43 -9.06 7.66
C PHE A 658 18.62 -7.94 7.00
N THR A 659 17.34 -7.80 7.35
CA THR A 659 16.42 -6.79 6.78
C THR A 659 16.90 -5.37 7.11
N LEU A 660 17.34 -5.12 8.34
CA LEU A 660 17.90 -3.82 8.75
C LEU A 660 19.28 -3.54 8.14
N GLU A 661 20.16 -4.55 7.98
CA GLU A 661 21.48 -4.36 7.34
C GLU A 661 21.38 -4.05 5.84
N HIS A 662 20.38 -4.61 5.14
CA HIS A 662 20.13 -4.34 3.72
C HIS A 662 19.20 -3.13 3.48
N LYS A 663 18.57 -2.59 4.53
CA LYS A 663 17.65 -1.45 4.47
C LYS A 663 16.44 -1.68 3.58
N LEU A 664 15.81 -2.84 3.74
CA LEU A 664 14.57 -3.17 3.05
C LEU A 664 13.40 -2.46 3.75
N ILE A 665 13.26 -1.17 3.47
CA ILE A 665 12.38 -0.22 4.20
C ILE A 665 10.92 -0.70 4.20
N ASP A 666 10.43 -1.27 3.09
CA ASP A 666 9.08 -1.81 2.95
C ASP A 666 8.72 -2.90 3.98
N LEU A 667 9.69 -3.45 4.72
CA LEU A 667 9.49 -4.52 5.70
C LEU A 667 9.75 -4.06 7.14
N PHE A 668 9.94 -2.77 7.39
CA PHE A 668 10.35 -2.26 8.69
C PHE A 668 9.25 -2.39 9.76
N ASP A 669 7.99 -2.13 9.41
CA ASP A 669 6.85 -2.20 10.32
C ASP A 669 6.79 -3.58 11.00
N HIS A 670 6.75 -4.65 10.21
CA HIS A 670 6.75 -6.04 10.72
C HIS A 670 8.04 -6.43 11.46
N VAL A 671 9.19 -5.84 11.10
CA VAL A 671 10.45 -6.06 11.84
C VAL A 671 10.39 -5.43 13.22
N TYR A 672 9.82 -4.24 13.36
CA TYR A 672 9.66 -3.58 14.66
C TYR A 672 8.54 -4.21 15.49
N GLU A 673 7.43 -4.60 14.88
CA GLU A 673 6.33 -5.37 15.49
C GLU A 673 6.83 -6.71 16.07
N LEU A 674 7.59 -7.49 15.29
CA LEU A 674 8.25 -8.72 15.77
C LEU A 674 9.27 -8.46 16.88
N THR A 675 10.04 -7.38 16.79
CA THR A 675 11.06 -7.05 17.80
C THR A 675 10.40 -6.61 19.12
N ASP A 676 9.34 -5.81 19.04
CA ASP A 676 8.53 -5.38 20.17
C ASP A 676 7.91 -6.59 20.87
N SER A 677 7.12 -7.39 20.15
CA SER A 677 6.48 -8.61 20.69
C SER A 677 7.48 -9.54 21.40
N LEU A 678 8.60 -9.87 20.76
CA LEU A 678 9.65 -10.72 21.36
C LEU A 678 10.24 -10.13 22.65
N THR A 679 10.49 -8.82 22.68
CA THR A 679 11.09 -8.15 23.84
C THR A 679 10.07 -7.92 24.97
N PHE A 680 8.81 -7.65 24.61
CA PHE A 680 7.68 -7.48 25.53
C PHE A 680 7.31 -8.79 26.24
N HIS A 681 7.05 -9.89 25.52
CA HIS A 681 6.65 -11.15 26.17
C HIS A 681 7.81 -11.77 26.98
N SER A 682 9.07 -11.60 26.54
CA SER A 682 10.24 -12.09 27.29
C SER A 682 10.50 -11.26 28.57
N ARG A 683 10.30 -9.94 28.51
CA ARG A 683 10.70 -8.92 29.51
C ARG A 683 12.21 -8.90 29.78
N THR A 684 13.02 -9.28 28.79
CA THR A 684 14.50 -9.33 28.89
C THR A 684 15.17 -9.13 27.52
N ILE A 685 16.22 -8.32 27.43
CA ILE A 685 16.97 -8.15 26.17
C ILE A 685 18.10 -9.18 26.04
N SER A 686 18.06 -10.00 24.99
CA SER A 686 19.09 -11.02 24.72
C SER A 686 20.35 -10.43 24.05
N PRO A 687 21.50 -11.13 24.11
CA PRO A 687 22.75 -10.64 23.50
C PRO A 687 22.65 -10.36 22.00
N GLY A 688 21.84 -11.13 21.26
CA GLY A 688 21.63 -10.92 19.82
C GLY A 688 20.80 -9.68 19.52
N MET A 689 19.82 -9.37 20.39
CA MET A 689 18.89 -8.27 20.17
C MET A 689 19.57 -6.89 20.26
N TRP A 690 20.69 -6.75 20.99
CA TRP A 690 21.49 -5.51 20.98
C TRP A 690 22.05 -5.15 19.60
N ARG A 691 22.23 -6.14 18.69
CA ARG A 691 22.61 -5.85 17.30
C ARG A 691 21.45 -5.19 16.54
N VAL A 692 20.21 -5.57 16.83
CA VAL A 692 19.00 -4.94 16.27
C VAL A 692 18.96 -3.48 16.71
N PHE A 693 19.09 -3.18 18.01
CA PHE A 693 19.18 -1.79 18.52
C PHE A 693 20.25 -0.93 17.81
N GLU A 694 21.46 -1.48 17.61
CA GLU A 694 22.53 -0.77 16.90
C GLU A 694 22.19 -0.46 15.44
N LEU A 695 21.41 -1.33 14.79
CA LEU A 695 20.96 -1.17 13.40
C LEU A 695 19.76 -0.22 13.30
N THR A 696 18.80 -0.29 14.22
CA THR A 696 17.68 0.66 14.37
C THR A 696 18.21 2.09 14.47
N TYR A 697 19.20 2.34 15.34
CA TYR A 697 19.85 3.65 15.41
C TYR A 697 20.55 4.05 14.10
N GLN A 698 21.19 3.11 13.40
CA GLN A 698 21.83 3.43 12.11
C GLN A 698 20.81 3.80 11.03
N ALA A 699 19.70 3.06 10.94
CA ALA A 699 18.63 3.31 9.98
C ALA A 699 17.96 4.67 10.23
N PHE A 700 17.63 4.98 11.49
CA PHE A 700 17.10 6.27 11.93
C PHE A 700 18.03 7.45 11.59
N LYS A 701 19.36 7.24 11.59
CA LYS A 701 20.33 8.30 11.24
C LYS A 701 20.63 8.43 9.75
N THR A 702 20.08 7.58 8.87
CA THR A 702 20.38 7.63 7.43
C THR A 702 19.16 7.68 6.52
N ASP A 703 18.31 6.65 6.50
CA ASP A 703 17.33 6.45 5.42
C ASP A 703 15.91 6.12 5.90
N ALA A 704 15.73 5.89 7.21
CA ALA A 704 14.43 5.56 7.83
C ALA A 704 14.21 6.40 9.10
N VAL A 705 14.48 7.70 8.98
CA VAL A 705 14.30 8.70 10.03
C VAL A 705 12.83 8.97 10.32
N ASP A 706 11.98 8.84 9.30
CA ASP A 706 10.52 9.01 9.34
C ASP A 706 9.78 7.81 9.98
N PHE A 707 10.48 6.71 10.31
CA PHE A 707 9.93 5.51 10.95
C PHE A 707 10.04 5.55 12.50
N LEU A 708 10.03 6.75 13.10
CA LEU A 708 10.30 6.89 14.52
C LEU A 708 9.14 6.41 15.40
N GLU A 709 7.91 6.44 14.88
CA GLU A 709 6.70 5.99 15.55
C GLU A 709 6.67 4.47 15.69
N GLU A 710 7.03 3.75 14.62
CA GLU A 710 7.14 2.29 14.57
C GLU A 710 8.34 1.79 15.38
N MET A 711 9.43 2.57 15.43
CA MET A 711 10.59 2.25 16.28
C MET A 711 10.32 2.41 17.78
N LEU A 712 9.36 3.23 18.18
CA LEU A 712 9.16 3.64 19.58
C LEU A 712 8.95 2.45 20.55
N PRO A 713 8.02 1.49 20.33
CA PRO A 713 7.77 0.39 21.26
C PRO A 713 9.02 -0.48 21.47
N THR A 714 9.69 -0.81 20.36
CA THR A 714 10.97 -1.53 20.36
C THR A 714 12.03 -0.77 21.18
N LEU A 715 12.19 0.54 20.97
CA LEU A 715 13.16 1.37 21.68
C LEU A 715 12.83 1.48 23.19
N ASP A 716 11.56 1.57 23.58
CA ASP A 716 11.17 1.54 24.99
C ASP A 716 11.54 0.20 25.63
N ASN A 717 11.18 -0.93 25.01
CA ASN A 717 11.50 -2.25 25.55
C ASN A 717 13.01 -2.43 25.78
N PHE A 718 13.87 -1.90 24.89
CA PHE A 718 15.31 -1.86 25.11
C PHE A 718 15.70 -1.05 26.36
N ILE A 719 15.06 0.10 26.61
CA ILE A 719 15.31 0.92 27.80
C ILE A 719 14.78 0.20 29.06
N SER A 720 13.51 -0.19 29.05
CA SER A 720 12.76 -0.77 30.17
C SER A 720 13.33 -2.12 30.61
N TYR A 721 13.62 -3.05 29.69
CA TYR A 721 14.16 -4.38 30.05
C TYR A 721 15.69 -4.51 29.91
N GLY A 722 16.33 -3.57 29.21
CA GLY A 722 17.79 -3.54 29.02
C GLY A 722 18.54 -2.55 29.93
N THR A 723 17.83 -1.92 30.87
CA THR A 723 18.30 -0.85 31.77
C THR A 723 19.72 -1.03 32.30
N ASP A 724 20.05 -2.17 32.92
CA ASP A 724 21.38 -2.36 33.54
C ASP A 724 22.52 -2.41 32.50
N TYR A 725 22.24 -2.93 31.31
CA TYR A 725 23.20 -2.97 30.21
C TYR A 725 23.43 -1.57 29.63
N ILE A 726 22.37 -0.76 29.48
CA ILE A 726 22.48 0.63 29.02
C ILE A 726 23.20 1.49 30.07
N LYS A 727 22.93 1.31 31.37
CA LYS A 727 23.62 2.02 32.46
C LYS A 727 25.14 1.81 32.39
N ALA A 728 25.59 0.60 32.05
CA ALA A 728 26.99 0.25 31.87
C ALA A 728 27.63 0.78 30.56
N ASN A 729 26.84 1.01 29.50
CA ASN A 729 27.34 1.35 28.17
C ASN A 729 27.06 2.82 27.79
N ASN A 730 28.10 3.66 27.84
CA ASN A 730 27.98 5.10 27.52
C ASN A 730 27.62 5.40 26.06
N ASP A 731 27.97 4.53 25.11
CA ASP A 731 27.57 4.69 23.70
C ASP A 731 26.06 4.54 23.51
N TYR A 732 25.41 3.57 24.16
CA TYR A 732 23.96 3.37 24.04
C TYR A 732 23.18 4.53 24.69
N LYS A 733 23.66 5.03 25.84
CA LYS A 733 23.13 6.27 26.44
C LYS A 733 23.24 7.47 25.49
N ARG A 734 24.36 7.60 24.75
CA ARG A 734 24.51 8.64 23.72
C ARG A 734 23.52 8.44 22.57
N MET A 735 23.36 7.20 22.08
CA MET A 735 22.48 6.88 20.94
C MET A 735 21.02 7.20 21.25
N LEU A 736 20.52 6.80 22.44
CA LEU A 736 19.17 7.11 22.90
C LEU A 736 18.91 8.63 23.02
N VAL A 737 19.85 9.36 23.61
CA VAL A 737 19.74 10.83 23.73
C VAL A 737 19.86 11.51 22.35
N ASP A 738 20.70 10.99 21.45
CA ASP A 738 20.80 11.49 20.09
C ASP A 738 19.49 11.29 19.32
N ILE A 739 18.82 10.14 19.41
CA ILE A 739 17.49 9.89 18.80
C ILE A 739 16.50 10.99 19.21
N TYR A 740 16.31 11.21 20.51
CA TYR A 740 15.45 12.27 21.03
C TYR A 740 15.83 13.66 20.50
N THR A 741 17.10 14.04 20.60
CA THR A 741 17.52 15.37 20.14
C THR A 741 17.41 15.55 18.63
N HIS A 742 17.49 14.46 17.87
CA HIS A 742 17.36 14.50 16.42
C HIS A 742 15.89 14.68 16.02
N SER A 743 14.96 13.94 16.63
CA SER A 743 13.54 14.07 16.30
C SER A 743 13.01 15.50 16.52
N LEU A 744 13.51 16.20 17.54
CA LEU A 744 13.15 17.59 17.80
C LEU A 744 13.80 18.63 16.87
N THR A 745 14.91 18.30 16.19
CA THR A 745 15.74 19.29 15.45
C THR A 745 15.70 19.13 13.92
N VAL A 746 15.09 18.06 13.43
CA VAL A 746 15.04 17.71 12.02
C VAL A 746 13.80 18.31 11.33
N GLU A 747 14.02 19.06 10.25
CA GLU A 747 12.96 19.84 9.58
C GLU A 747 11.91 19.02 8.81
N HIS A 748 12.19 17.76 8.47
CA HIS A 748 11.23 16.90 7.74
C HIS A 748 10.29 16.11 8.65
N LEU A 749 10.61 15.97 9.95
CA LEU A 749 9.77 15.26 10.91
C LEU A 749 8.62 16.15 11.41
N GLY A 750 7.44 15.55 11.54
CA GLY A 750 6.19 16.17 11.97
C GLY A 750 6.15 16.51 13.46
N GLU A 751 4.97 16.87 13.99
CA GLU A 751 4.81 16.99 15.44
C GLU A 751 4.62 15.62 16.13
N ASN A 752 4.06 14.62 15.43
CA ASN A 752 3.91 13.24 15.93
C ASN A 752 5.27 12.58 16.23
N ASP A 753 6.24 12.67 15.32
CA ASP A 753 7.62 12.20 15.55
C ASP A 753 8.27 12.84 16.80
N LYS A 754 7.91 14.10 17.08
CA LYS A 754 8.40 14.83 18.25
C LYS A 754 7.70 14.37 19.53
N VAL A 755 6.45 13.91 19.47
CA VAL A 755 5.76 13.18 20.55
C VAL A 755 6.49 11.86 20.81
N SER A 756 6.71 11.04 19.78
CA SER A 756 7.41 9.75 19.88
C SER A 756 8.81 9.90 20.46
N GLY A 757 9.60 10.87 19.99
CA GLY A 757 10.88 11.21 20.61
C GLY A 757 10.77 11.68 22.06
N SER A 758 9.73 12.44 22.42
CA SER A 758 9.51 12.89 23.81
C SER A 758 9.15 11.72 24.74
N LYS A 759 8.38 10.73 24.28
CA LYS A 759 8.15 9.46 25.00
C LYS A 759 9.47 8.71 25.26
N ILE A 760 10.37 8.63 24.27
CA ILE A 760 11.72 8.06 24.45
C ILE A 760 12.49 8.83 25.54
N ALA A 761 12.43 10.16 25.57
CA ALA A 761 13.09 10.98 26.59
C ALA A 761 12.51 10.77 28.00
N GLU A 762 11.19 10.58 28.13
CA GLU A 762 10.56 10.16 29.38
C GLU A 762 11.09 8.80 29.85
N SER A 763 11.07 7.78 28.99
CA SER A 763 11.56 6.44 29.33
C SER A 763 13.03 6.45 29.78
N ILE A 764 13.89 7.20 29.08
CA ILE A 764 15.29 7.45 29.48
C ILE A 764 15.36 7.99 30.92
N LEU A 765 14.56 9.01 31.25
CA LEU A 765 14.62 9.69 32.55
C LEU A 765 14.07 8.80 33.69
N LEU A 766 13.00 8.03 33.44
CA LEU A 766 12.40 7.13 34.42
C LEU A 766 13.27 5.91 34.69
N ASN A 767 13.71 5.19 33.64
CA ASN A 767 14.45 3.94 33.77
C ASN A 767 15.96 4.15 34.11
N LEU A 768 16.60 5.17 33.52
CA LEU A 768 18.05 5.40 33.62
C LEU A 768 18.43 6.41 34.73
N ARG A 769 17.62 6.48 35.79
CA ARG A 769 17.85 7.38 36.94
C ARG A 769 19.23 7.17 37.59
N GLY A 770 19.97 8.27 37.76
CA GLY A 770 21.34 8.29 38.28
C GLY A 770 22.44 7.78 37.33
N ALA A 771 22.15 7.63 36.03
CA ALA A 771 23.10 7.13 35.04
C ALA A 771 23.21 7.97 33.75
N VAL A 772 22.40 9.03 33.62
CA VAL A 772 22.35 9.96 32.48
C VAL A 772 22.48 11.43 32.92
N ASP A 773 23.00 11.70 34.12
CA ASP A 773 23.23 13.05 34.66
C ASP A 773 24.03 13.96 33.71
N ASP A 774 25.04 13.41 33.03
CA ASP A 774 25.84 14.12 32.02
C ASP A 774 24.99 14.60 30.82
N TYR A 775 23.89 13.92 30.50
CA TYR A 775 22.98 14.23 29.39
C TYR A 775 21.74 15.04 29.80
N LEU A 776 21.46 15.19 31.10
CA LEU A 776 20.30 15.94 31.61
C LEU A 776 20.24 17.37 31.05
N HIS A 777 21.41 18.01 30.90
CA HIS A 777 21.51 19.34 30.29
C HIS A 777 21.18 19.35 28.80
N VAL A 778 21.45 18.27 28.06
CA VAL A 778 21.11 18.15 26.64
C VAL A 778 19.60 18.02 26.49
N ILE A 779 19.00 17.12 27.29
CA ILE A 779 17.56 16.82 27.25
C ILE A 779 16.73 18.07 27.54
N ILE A 780 17.00 18.75 28.66
CA ILE A 780 16.28 19.99 29.03
C ILE A 780 16.47 21.09 27.97
N ASN A 781 17.68 21.24 27.42
CA ASN A 781 17.92 22.27 26.42
C ASN A 781 17.20 22.00 25.09
N ALA A 782 17.01 20.73 24.72
CA ALA A 782 16.24 20.32 23.53
C ALA A 782 14.74 20.60 23.73
N ALA A 783 14.13 20.15 24.82
CA ALA A 783 12.74 20.44 25.17
C ALA A 783 12.43 21.96 25.21
N LEU A 784 13.32 22.73 25.84
CA LEU A 784 13.23 24.20 25.88
C LEU A 784 13.53 24.89 24.54
N SER A 785 13.96 24.18 23.50
CA SER A 785 14.23 24.79 22.18
C SER A 785 13.01 24.83 21.26
N ILE A 786 12.06 23.91 21.46
CA ILE A 786 10.82 23.81 20.68
C ILE A 786 9.62 24.50 21.35
N ASN A 787 9.75 24.92 22.62
CA ASN A 787 8.62 25.37 23.45
C ASN A 787 7.76 26.50 22.83
N ASP A 788 8.36 27.38 22.02
CA ASP A 788 7.66 28.49 21.35
C ASP A 788 7.16 28.13 19.94
N SER A 789 7.47 26.94 19.42
CA SER A 789 7.15 26.47 18.07
C SER A 789 6.13 25.33 18.01
N ILE A 790 5.72 24.77 19.15
CA ILE A 790 4.71 23.69 19.23
C ILE A 790 3.33 24.25 18.88
N THR A 791 2.62 23.57 17.98
CA THR A 791 1.25 23.94 17.59
C THR A 791 0.19 22.95 18.08
N THR A 792 0.52 21.67 18.20
CA THR A 792 -0.45 20.62 18.59
C THR A 792 -0.53 20.41 20.11
N PRO A 793 -1.71 20.05 20.66
CA PRO A 793 -1.86 19.72 22.08
C PRO A 793 -1.03 18.50 22.56
N PRO A 794 -0.97 17.36 21.82
CA PRO A 794 -0.18 16.19 22.24
C PRO A 794 1.31 16.50 22.40
N LEU A 795 1.93 17.22 21.45
CA LEU A 795 3.34 17.61 21.56
C LEU A 795 3.58 18.58 22.73
N LYS A 796 2.61 19.46 23.03
CA LYS A 796 2.69 20.39 24.15
C LYS A 796 2.69 19.65 25.50
N LEU A 797 1.85 18.62 25.64
CA LEU A 797 1.84 17.75 26.81
C LEU A 797 3.13 16.92 26.90
N ALA A 798 3.51 16.21 25.85
CA ALA A 798 4.70 15.36 25.85
C ALA A 798 6.01 16.14 26.14
N ASN A 799 6.17 17.34 25.56
CA ASN A 799 7.33 18.20 25.84
C ASN A 799 7.33 18.72 27.29
N LEU A 800 6.15 19.00 27.86
CA LEU A 800 6.00 19.37 29.26
C LEU A 800 6.36 18.19 30.18
N GLU A 801 5.93 16.97 29.84
CA GLU A 801 6.23 15.73 30.57
C GLU A 801 7.73 15.42 30.59
N VAL A 802 8.48 15.68 29.52
CA VAL A 802 9.95 15.58 29.52
C VAL A 802 10.57 16.55 30.54
N LEU A 803 10.07 17.79 30.64
CA LEU A 803 10.55 18.76 31.62
C LEU A 803 10.16 18.39 33.07
N ILE A 804 8.96 17.87 33.28
CA ILE A 804 8.51 17.35 34.58
C ILE A 804 9.37 16.15 35.00
N ASN A 805 9.60 15.19 34.10
CA ASN A 805 10.50 14.05 34.33
C ASN A 805 11.94 14.48 34.63
N ALA A 806 12.45 15.53 33.97
CA ALA A 806 13.77 16.06 34.27
C ALA A 806 13.86 16.66 35.68
N VAL A 807 12.79 17.31 36.16
CA VAL A 807 12.66 17.76 37.56
C VAL A 807 12.52 16.57 38.51
N LEU A 808 11.73 15.55 38.19
CA LEU A 808 11.62 14.32 38.99
C LEU A 808 12.97 13.61 39.12
N TYR A 809 13.74 13.56 38.04
CA TYR A 809 15.08 12.97 37.97
C TYR A 809 16.00 13.59 39.02
N ASN A 810 16.21 14.91 38.93
CA ASN A 810 17.05 15.70 39.82
C ASN A 810 16.55 17.17 39.87
N PRO A 811 15.73 17.53 40.87
CA PRO A 811 15.05 18.84 40.88
C PRO A 811 16.04 20.01 40.91
N VAL A 812 17.11 19.90 41.70
CA VAL A 812 18.10 20.96 41.87
C VAL A 812 18.86 21.21 40.57
N ALA A 813 19.31 20.14 39.89
CA ALA A 813 20.03 20.27 38.63
C ALA A 813 19.12 20.81 37.52
N ALA A 814 17.90 20.27 37.39
CA ALA A 814 16.98 20.67 36.33
C ALA A 814 16.60 22.16 36.41
N LEU A 815 16.22 22.66 37.59
CA LEU A 815 15.89 24.07 37.79
C LEU A 815 17.07 25.00 37.52
N HIS A 816 18.30 24.59 37.88
CA HIS A 816 19.50 25.36 37.55
C HIS A 816 19.80 25.37 36.04
N ILE A 817 19.58 24.27 35.32
CA ILE A 817 19.77 24.19 33.87
C ILE A 817 18.76 25.07 33.14
N MET A 818 17.48 25.04 33.56
CA MET A 818 16.43 25.91 33.02
C MET A 818 16.80 27.40 33.16
N GLU A 819 17.19 27.86 34.35
CA GLU A 819 17.60 29.26 34.59
C GLU A 819 18.92 29.64 33.91
N GLN A 820 19.81 28.67 33.62
CA GLN A 820 21.03 28.91 32.85
C GLN A 820 20.75 29.16 31.36
N LYS A 821 19.71 28.55 30.79
CA LYS A 821 19.31 28.80 29.39
C LYS A 821 18.77 30.22 29.22
N GLN A 822 17.85 30.64 30.09
CA GLN A 822 17.41 32.03 30.18
C GLN A 822 16.85 32.34 31.60
N PRO A 823 17.20 33.50 32.21
CA PRO A 823 16.68 33.86 33.52
C PRO A 823 15.14 33.97 33.53
N GLY A 824 14.49 33.26 34.46
CA GLY A 824 13.04 33.20 34.60
C GLY A 824 12.36 32.04 33.86
N THR A 825 13.09 31.24 33.07
CA THR A 825 12.53 30.08 32.33
C THR A 825 12.02 28.99 33.26
N ALA A 826 12.64 28.75 34.42
CA ALA A 826 12.07 27.78 35.37
C ALA A 826 10.72 28.27 35.93
N GLY A 827 10.56 29.59 36.08
CA GLY A 827 9.27 30.20 36.43
C GLY A 827 8.24 30.12 35.31
N GLN A 828 8.65 30.15 34.04
CA GLN A 828 7.75 29.89 32.91
C GLN A 828 7.32 28.41 32.88
N PHE A 829 8.23 27.47 33.12
CA PHE A 829 7.90 26.04 33.23
C PHE A 829 6.80 25.78 34.27
N PHE A 830 6.94 26.30 35.49
CA PHE A 830 5.89 26.16 36.52
C PHE A 830 4.55 26.78 36.10
N ASN A 831 4.56 27.93 35.43
CA ASN A 831 3.32 28.53 34.93
C ASN A 831 2.61 27.64 33.91
N HIS A 832 3.34 27.05 32.94
CA HIS A 832 2.76 26.12 31.96
C HIS A 832 2.25 24.84 32.63
N TRP A 833 3.01 24.29 33.59
CA TRP A 833 2.62 23.08 34.31
C TRP A 833 1.37 23.28 35.17
N PHE A 834 1.29 24.37 35.94
CA PHE A 834 0.11 24.67 36.74
C PHE A 834 -1.10 25.09 35.90
N ALA A 835 -0.89 25.71 34.72
CA ALA A 835 -1.98 25.93 33.76
C ALA A 835 -2.54 24.60 33.23
N ALA A 836 -1.69 23.60 32.93
CA ALA A 836 -2.15 22.27 32.52
C ALA A 836 -2.88 21.52 33.65
N ILE A 837 -2.46 21.68 34.91
CA ILE A 837 -3.14 21.07 36.08
C ILE A 837 -4.53 21.70 36.33
N ASN A 838 -4.66 23.02 36.16
CA ASN A 838 -5.85 23.79 36.54
C ASN A 838 -6.79 24.15 35.36
N GLY A 839 -6.40 23.87 34.11
CA GLY A 839 -7.24 24.11 32.93
C GLY A 839 -8.46 23.20 32.87
N GLU A 840 -9.40 23.51 31.97
CA GLU A 840 -10.70 22.83 31.87
C GLU A 840 -10.58 21.31 31.70
N ASN A 841 -9.72 20.87 30.76
CA ASN A 841 -9.46 19.45 30.48
C ASN A 841 -8.51 18.79 31.49
N LYS A 842 -7.87 19.58 32.38
CA LYS A 842 -6.84 19.14 33.36
C LYS A 842 -5.74 18.31 32.70
N LEU A 843 -5.10 17.43 33.47
CA LEU A 843 -4.22 16.39 32.93
C LEU A 843 -5.07 15.19 32.48
N PRO A 844 -4.94 14.68 31.25
CA PRO A 844 -5.85 13.65 30.72
C PRO A 844 -5.64 12.29 31.38
N ARG A 845 -4.44 11.71 31.35
CA ARG A 845 -4.20 10.30 31.73
C ARG A 845 -3.94 10.14 33.24
N VAL A 846 -3.91 8.89 33.74
CA VAL A 846 -3.56 8.59 35.14
C VAL A 846 -2.05 8.77 35.34
N HIS A 847 -1.26 8.38 34.34
CA HIS A 847 0.19 8.57 34.29
C HIS A 847 0.60 10.03 34.54
N ASP A 848 0.05 10.99 33.79
CA ASP A 848 0.40 12.43 33.86
C ASP A 848 0.15 13.02 35.26
N LYS A 849 -1.01 12.67 35.84
CA LYS A 849 -1.41 13.05 37.22
C LYS A 849 -0.41 12.49 38.23
N LYS A 850 -0.02 11.23 38.05
CA LYS A 850 0.90 10.52 38.93
C LYS A 850 2.32 11.09 38.84
N LEU A 851 2.84 11.25 37.63
CA LEU A 851 4.10 11.93 37.33
C LEU A 851 4.14 13.32 38.00
N SER A 852 3.05 14.07 37.88
CA SER A 852 2.94 15.39 38.51
C SER A 852 2.99 15.33 40.05
N ILE A 853 2.22 14.45 40.68
CA ILE A 853 2.21 14.28 42.15
C ILE A 853 3.59 13.85 42.67
N LEU A 854 4.24 12.90 41.99
CA LEU A 854 5.59 12.43 42.37
C LEU A 854 6.64 13.55 42.23
N THR A 855 6.53 14.38 41.20
CA THR A 855 7.45 15.51 40.96
C THR A 855 7.24 16.64 41.97
N LEU A 856 6.00 17.00 42.28
CA LEU A 856 5.68 17.96 43.35
C LEU A 856 6.14 17.44 44.73
N SER A 857 6.00 16.13 44.97
CA SER A 857 6.52 15.48 46.18
C SER A 857 8.04 15.59 46.25
N ALA A 858 8.76 15.30 45.17
CA ALA A 858 10.22 15.45 45.11
C ALA A 858 10.67 16.91 45.31
N LEU A 859 9.91 17.90 44.81
CA LEU A 859 10.18 19.32 45.02
C LEU A 859 10.01 19.77 46.48
N MET A 860 9.04 19.21 47.23
CA MET A 860 8.87 19.50 48.66
C MET A 860 10.04 19.04 49.54
N GLU A 861 10.82 18.06 49.07
CA GLU A 861 12.01 17.56 49.77
C GLU A 861 13.30 18.37 49.45
N VAL A 862 13.22 19.37 48.56
CA VAL A 862 14.37 20.20 48.17
C VAL A 862 14.68 21.26 49.24
N PRO A 863 15.92 21.34 49.77
CA PRO A 863 16.30 22.40 50.70
C PRO A 863 16.19 23.79 50.05
N ALA A 864 15.54 24.74 50.73
CA ALA A 864 15.27 26.08 50.20
C ALA A 864 16.52 26.85 49.71
N GLY A 865 17.70 26.59 50.29
CA GLY A 865 18.98 27.16 49.86
C GLY A 865 19.59 26.54 48.60
N SER A 866 18.92 25.59 47.95
CA SER A 866 19.33 24.94 46.70
C SER A 866 18.38 25.23 45.52
N VAL A 867 17.41 26.12 45.71
CA VAL A 867 16.51 26.63 44.67
C VAL A 867 17.06 27.96 44.12
N PRO A 868 17.03 28.22 42.80
CA PRO A 868 17.47 29.49 42.22
C PRO A 868 16.82 30.74 42.85
N ASP A 869 17.64 31.76 43.15
CA ASP A 869 17.22 33.04 43.76
C ASP A 869 16.09 33.77 43.00
N THR A 870 15.99 33.55 41.69
CA THR A 870 14.95 34.12 40.81
C THR A 870 13.56 33.55 41.11
N LEU A 871 13.46 32.24 41.35
CA LEU A 871 12.24 31.57 41.76
C LEU A 871 11.83 31.98 43.18
N LEU A 872 12.78 32.01 44.11
CA LEU A 872 12.54 32.46 45.49
C LEU A 872 11.99 33.89 45.53
N ARG A 873 12.51 34.80 44.70
CA ARG A 873 11.98 36.17 44.58
C ARG A 873 10.60 36.24 43.94
N LYS A 874 10.29 35.41 42.93
CA LYS A 874 8.94 35.34 42.34
C LYS A 874 7.91 34.82 43.34
N ALA A 875 8.21 33.74 44.06
CA ALA A 875 7.34 33.22 45.12
C ALA A 875 7.09 34.27 46.21
N MET A 876 8.13 34.96 46.66
CA MET A 876 8.01 36.09 47.61
C MET A 876 7.32 37.33 47.03
N GLN A 877 7.11 37.44 45.71
CA GLN A 877 6.36 38.54 45.09
C GLN A 877 4.89 38.18 44.87
N ALA A 878 4.56 36.91 44.65
CA ALA A 878 3.18 36.41 44.62
C ALA A 878 2.47 36.65 45.96
N ASP A 879 3.15 36.39 47.08
CA ASP A 879 2.69 36.70 48.45
C ASP A 879 2.31 38.18 48.71
N TYR A 880 2.72 39.10 47.82
CA TYR A 880 2.37 40.53 47.89
C TYR A 880 1.37 40.98 46.80
N ALA A 881 0.99 40.08 45.89
CA ALA A 881 0.11 40.35 44.75
C ALA A 881 -1.32 39.77 44.94
N ASP A 882 -1.66 39.39 46.17
CA ASP A 882 -2.93 38.78 46.61
C ASP A 882 -4.11 39.81 46.59
N GLY A 883 -4.30 40.49 45.45
CA GLY A 883 -5.23 41.62 45.31
C GLY A 883 -5.27 42.34 43.95
N GLU A 884 -4.57 41.87 42.91
CA GLU A 884 -4.88 42.21 41.52
C GLU A 884 -5.17 40.91 40.77
N ASP A 885 -6.28 40.89 40.02
CA ASP A 885 -6.74 39.70 39.29
C ASP A 885 -5.60 39.15 38.40
N PHE A 886 -5.44 37.82 38.38
CA PHE A 886 -4.71 37.17 37.31
C PHE A 886 -5.39 37.58 36.01
N ASP A 887 -4.66 38.20 35.08
CA ASP A 887 -5.24 38.73 33.84
C ASP A 887 -5.65 37.59 32.92
N ASP A 888 -6.89 37.12 33.10
CA ASP A 888 -7.51 36.06 32.30
C ASP A 888 -7.37 36.35 30.80
N THR A 889 -7.35 37.62 30.38
CA THR A 889 -7.22 38.01 28.96
C THR A 889 -5.83 37.76 28.35
N TYR A 890 -4.82 37.48 29.18
CA TYR A 890 -3.51 36.99 28.73
C TYR A 890 -3.43 35.46 28.71
N ALA A 891 -4.20 34.77 29.56
CA ALA A 891 -4.34 33.31 29.56
C ALA A 891 -5.21 32.82 28.39
N GLU A 892 -6.40 33.42 28.19
CA GLU A 892 -7.32 33.16 27.07
C GLU A 892 -6.61 33.24 25.71
N LYS A 893 -5.66 34.18 25.55
CA LYS A 893 -4.89 34.36 24.29
C LYS A 893 -3.78 33.36 24.06
N LEU A 894 -3.38 32.58 25.06
CA LEU A 894 -2.30 31.58 24.95
C LEU A 894 -2.83 30.15 24.86
N LEU A 895 -4.13 29.93 25.10
CA LEU A 895 -4.78 28.63 25.21
C LEU A 895 -6.23 28.66 24.66
N ASN A 896 -6.45 29.20 23.46
CA ASN A 896 -7.78 29.18 22.83
C ASN A 896 -8.13 27.78 22.29
N PHE A 897 -8.50 26.88 23.21
CA PHE A 897 -9.18 25.63 22.91
C PHE A 897 -10.70 25.90 22.85
N ASN A 898 -11.29 26.02 21.64
CA ASN A 898 -12.73 25.81 21.36
C ASN A 898 -13.16 26.28 19.95
N ASP A 899 -14.15 25.59 19.38
CA ASP A 899 -15.29 26.03 18.55
C ASP A 899 -16.17 24.76 18.31
N GLU A 900 -17.49 24.66 18.59
CA GLU A 900 -18.46 25.62 19.14
C GLU A 900 -19.07 25.21 20.53
N GLU A 901 -19.79 24.08 20.70
CA GLU A 901 -20.73 23.87 21.84
C GLU A 901 -21.02 22.40 22.29
N GLY A 902 -21.23 22.16 23.60
CA GLY A 902 -21.74 20.88 24.17
C GLY A 902 -22.31 21.01 25.61
N ASP A 903 -23.46 20.37 25.89
CA ASP A 903 -24.32 20.60 27.07
C ASP A 903 -23.77 20.14 28.45
N VAL A 904 -24.20 20.82 29.52
CA VAL A 904 -23.92 20.50 30.93
C VAL A 904 -24.69 19.24 31.39
N TRP A 905 -23.97 18.25 31.94
CA TRP A 905 -24.55 17.09 32.66
C TRP A 905 -23.90 16.89 34.05
N ASP A 906 -24.65 16.26 34.96
CA ASP A 906 -24.41 16.29 36.42
C ASP A 906 -23.51 15.12 36.90
N ASP A 907 -22.35 15.45 37.49
CA ASP A 907 -21.13 14.61 37.50
C ASP A 907 -21.12 13.39 38.46
N GLU A 908 -21.99 13.33 39.48
CA GLU A 908 -21.85 12.33 40.56
C GLU A 908 -22.45 10.94 40.24
N SER A 909 -23.18 10.78 39.13
CA SER A 909 -23.83 9.49 38.78
C SER A 909 -23.06 8.67 37.74
N ALA A 910 -22.35 9.33 36.82
CA ALA A 910 -21.69 8.67 35.69
C ALA A 910 -20.55 7.73 36.11
N TYR A 911 -19.75 8.10 37.12
CA TYR A 911 -18.58 7.31 37.54
C TYR A 911 -18.94 5.90 38.06
N LEU A 912 -20.05 5.77 38.79
CA LEU A 912 -20.53 4.47 39.29
C LEU A 912 -21.27 3.65 38.24
N GLU A 913 -21.98 4.30 37.32
CA GLU A 913 -22.67 3.61 36.22
C GLU A 913 -21.68 3.17 35.13
N MET A 914 -20.62 3.93 34.88
CA MET A 914 -19.50 3.54 34.00
C MET A 914 -18.78 2.31 34.56
N LEU A 915 -18.33 2.31 35.83
CA LEU A 915 -17.71 1.12 36.45
C LEU A 915 -18.65 -0.10 36.51
N ALA A 916 -19.95 0.10 36.68
CA ALA A 916 -20.95 -0.97 36.61
C ALA A 916 -21.12 -1.51 35.18
N ASN A 917 -21.16 -0.64 34.17
CA ASN A 917 -21.28 -1.01 32.76
C ASN A 917 -19.99 -1.63 32.23
N GLU A 918 -18.80 -1.16 32.61
CA GLU A 918 -17.49 -1.73 32.26
C GLU A 918 -17.35 -3.14 32.83
N SER A 919 -17.68 -3.33 34.11
CA SER A 919 -17.64 -4.66 34.75
C SER A 919 -18.76 -5.60 34.28
N ALA A 920 -19.85 -5.07 33.73
CA ALA A 920 -20.85 -5.84 33.00
C ALA A 920 -20.36 -6.21 31.59
N ARG A 921 -19.76 -5.27 30.84
CA ARG A 921 -19.15 -5.48 29.51
C ARG A 921 -18.06 -6.54 29.57
N LEU A 922 -17.16 -6.45 30.55
CA LEU A 922 -16.08 -7.43 30.77
C LEU A 922 -16.61 -8.82 31.15
N ARG A 923 -17.79 -8.92 31.78
CA ARG A 923 -18.45 -10.21 32.03
C ARG A 923 -19.18 -10.74 30.79
N GLU A 924 -19.83 -9.87 30.02
CA GLU A 924 -20.55 -10.26 28.82
C GLU A 924 -19.60 -10.61 27.66
N LYS A 925 -18.43 -9.94 27.59
CA LYS A 925 -17.30 -10.24 26.68
C LYS A 925 -16.54 -11.52 27.08
N ALA A 926 -16.66 -11.96 28.34
CA ALA A 926 -16.14 -13.26 28.79
C ALA A 926 -17.11 -14.43 28.58
N ASP A 927 -18.43 -14.17 28.45
CA ASP A 927 -19.49 -15.20 28.29
C ASP A 927 -19.97 -15.38 26.83
N LYS A 928 -19.39 -14.68 25.84
CA LYS A 928 -19.75 -14.77 24.41
C LYS A 928 -18.55 -15.02 23.49
N PRO A 929 -18.35 -16.25 22.99
CA PRO A 929 -17.41 -16.51 21.90
C PRO A 929 -18.09 -16.33 20.53
N GLY A 930 -17.54 -15.44 19.71
CA GLY A 930 -17.79 -15.36 18.26
C GLY A 930 -18.96 -14.46 17.82
N GLU A 931 -18.64 -13.23 17.42
CA GLU A 931 -19.30 -12.50 16.35
C GLU A 931 -18.24 -11.57 15.71
N GLU A 932 -18.08 -11.68 14.38
CA GLU A 932 -17.14 -10.86 13.59
C GLU A 932 -17.78 -9.49 13.33
N GLU A 933 -17.10 -8.39 13.69
CA GLU A 933 -17.50 -7.05 13.23
C GLU A 933 -16.76 -6.70 11.94
N SER A 934 -17.49 -6.06 11.02
CA SER A 934 -16.99 -5.69 9.70
C SER A 934 -16.48 -4.26 9.70
N ASP A 935 -15.24 -4.05 9.26
CA ASP A 935 -14.71 -2.71 9.01
C ASP A 935 -15.62 -1.93 8.06
N SER A 936 -16.05 -0.75 8.52
CA SER A 936 -16.58 0.30 7.66
C SER A 936 -15.88 1.58 8.04
N ASP A 937 -14.90 1.97 7.22
CA ASP A 937 -14.19 3.24 7.31
C ASP A 937 -15.18 4.40 7.08
N GLU A 938 -15.76 4.92 8.17
CA GLU A 938 -16.17 6.32 8.23
C GLU A 938 -15.09 7.04 9.05
N GLU A 939 -14.32 7.91 8.40
CA GLU A 939 -13.35 8.81 9.03
C GLU A 939 -14.13 9.83 9.90
N ASP A 940 -14.45 9.46 11.14
CA ASP A 940 -14.95 10.38 12.15
C ASP A 940 -13.80 11.29 12.64
N GLU A 941 -13.97 12.62 12.52
CA GLU A 941 -12.97 13.64 12.88
C GLU A 941 -12.81 13.83 14.42
N ASP A 942 -12.86 12.75 15.21
CA ASP A 942 -12.88 12.74 16.70
C ASP A 942 -11.58 12.14 17.34
N ASP A 943 -10.48 12.11 16.59
CA ASP A 943 -9.16 11.53 16.98
C ASP A 943 -8.38 12.33 18.07
N ASP A 944 -8.97 13.39 18.64
CA ASP A 944 -8.32 14.31 19.60
C ASP A 944 -8.23 13.77 21.05
N LEU A 945 -8.70 12.54 21.31
CA LEU A 945 -8.61 11.89 22.63
C LEU A 945 -7.23 11.24 22.84
N ILE A 946 -6.43 11.82 23.74
CA ILE A 946 -5.14 11.26 24.16
C ILE A 946 -5.39 9.98 24.99
N GLU A 947 -5.38 8.82 24.32
CA GLU A 947 -5.59 7.51 24.94
C GLU A 947 -4.47 7.09 25.93
N GLU A 948 -4.80 6.17 26.82
CA GLU A 948 -3.86 5.57 27.78
C GLU A 948 -3.18 4.34 27.14
N GLU A 949 -1.87 4.45 26.90
CA GLU A 949 -1.07 3.53 26.08
C GLU A 949 -0.91 2.14 26.76
N LEU A 950 -1.84 1.22 26.44
CA LEU A 950 -2.03 -0.09 27.10
C LEU A 950 -0.79 -1.01 27.14
N THR A 951 0.23 -0.74 26.32
CA THR A 951 1.46 -1.54 26.21
C THR A 951 2.65 -1.01 27.03
N TYR A 952 2.64 0.26 27.49
CA TYR A 952 3.77 0.82 28.25
C TYR A 952 3.60 0.62 29.77
N ILE A 953 4.46 -0.21 30.38
CA ILE A 953 4.50 -0.38 31.84
C ILE A 953 5.52 0.60 32.44
N SER A 954 5.01 1.74 32.90
CA SER A 954 5.82 2.84 33.42
C SER A 954 6.50 2.49 34.76
N PRO A 955 7.79 2.84 35.00
CA PRO A 955 8.45 2.64 36.29
C PRO A 955 7.78 3.33 37.49
N ILE A 956 6.92 4.33 37.24
CA ILE A 956 6.11 4.99 38.29
C ILE A 956 4.74 4.31 38.50
N GLU A 957 4.30 3.41 37.63
CA GLU A 957 3.03 2.71 37.74
C GLU A 957 2.87 1.88 39.04
N PRO A 958 3.88 1.13 39.55
CA PRO A 958 3.76 0.44 40.84
C PRO A 958 3.91 1.35 42.08
N VAL A 959 4.25 2.65 41.91
CA VAL A 959 4.48 3.57 43.03
C VAL A 959 3.15 4.13 43.56
N ASP A 960 2.91 4.11 44.86
CA ASP A 960 1.72 4.77 45.43
C ASP A 960 1.93 6.30 45.57
N PRO A 961 1.11 7.14 44.93
CA PRO A 961 1.26 8.59 44.98
C PRO A 961 0.84 9.19 46.33
N TYR A 962 -0.14 8.59 47.03
CA TYR A 962 -0.61 9.04 48.35
C TYR A 962 0.44 8.80 49.43
N ILE A 963 1.05 7.61 49.44
CA ILE A 963 2.16 7.27 50.35
C ILE A 963 3.35 8.21 50.09
N THR A 964 3.68 8.46 48.81
CA THR A 964 4.80 9.33 48.44
C THR A 964 4.55 10.78 48.87
N PHE A 965 3.35 11.33 48.61
CA PHE A 965 2.97 12.67 49.02
C PHE A 965 2.98 12.84 50.55
N LYS A 966 2.41 11.89 51.30
CA LYS A 966 2.47 11.87 52.78
C LYS A 966 3.90 11.91 53.31
N ARG A 967 4.81 11.13 52.71
CA ARG A 967 6.23 11.11 53.09
C ARG A 967 6.89 12.46 52.82
N ALA A 968 6.74 13.01 51.62
CA ALA A 968 7.30 14.32 51.27
C ALA A 968 6.74 15.47 52.13
N LEU A 969 5.44 15.47 52.44
CA LEU A 969 4.82 16.45 53.34
C LEU A 969 5.35 16.34 54.78
N THR A 970 5.62 15.12 55.26
CA THR A 970 6.26 14.87 56.55
C THR A 970 7.72 15.34 56.54
N THR A 971 8.46 15.07 55.45
CA THR A 971 9.82 15.58 55.23
C THR A 971 9.84 17.12 55.27
N LEU A 972 8.91 17.79 54.60
CA LEU A 972 8.77 19.25 54.62
C LEU A 972 8.50 19.79 56.04
N GLN A 973 7.62 19.14 56.81
CA GLN A 973 7.36 19.50 58.21
C GLN A 973 8.64 19.40 59.08
N MET A 974 9.46 18.36 58.85
CA MET A 974 10.69 18.14 59.61
C MET A 974 11.85 19.06 59.20
N GLN A 975 11.99 19.35 57.90
CA GLN A 975 13.11 20.13 57.35
C GLN A 975 12.83 21.64 57.30
N ASN A 976 11.59 22.05 57.06
CA ASN A 976 11.19 23.44 56.88
C ASN A 976 9.81 23.73 57.52
N ALA A 977 9.75 23.56 58.84
CA ALA A 977 8.53 23.82 59.63
C ALA A 977 7.84 25.18 59.37
N PRO A 978 8.55 26.31 59.11
CA PRO A 978 7.90 27.56 58.73
C PRO A 978 7.13 27.48 57.40
N ALA A 979 7.73 26.88 56.35
CA ALA A 979 7.04 26.71 55.07
C ALA A 979 5.85 25.74 55.17
N TYR A 980 6.00 24.66 55.94
CA TYR A 980 4.90 23.75 56.25
C TYR A 980 3.74 24.47 56.96
N GLN A 981 4.03 25.35 57.93
CA GLN A 981 3.01 26.14 58.62
C GLN A 981 2.28 27.09 57.65
N VAL A 982 3.02 27.85 56.84
CA VAL A 982 2.39 28.74 55.84
C VAL A 982 1.49 27.94 54.90
N ALA A 983 2.02 26.89 54.27
CA ALA A 983 1.28 26.06 53.32
C ALA A 983 0.02 25.41 53.93
N THR A 984 0.07 24.93 55.18
CA THR A 984 -1.10 24.33 55.84
C THR A 984 -2.11 25.34 56.38
N THR A 985 -1.69 26.58 56.69
CA THR A 985 -2.61 27.66 57.10
C THR A 985 -3.27 28.41 55.94
N ALA A 986 -2.73 28.30 54.73
CA ALA A 986 -3.29 28.89 53.52
C ALA A 986 -4.49 28.09 52.96
N LEU A 987 -4.63 26.81 53.36
CA LEU A 987 -5.73 25.95 52.93
C LEU A 987 -7.05 26.35 53.59
N ASP A 988 -8.15 26.32 52.84
CA ASP A 988 -9.50 26.48 53.38
C ASP A 988 -9.99 25.24 54.15
N VAL A 989 -11.20 25.29 54.70
CA VAL A 989 -11.76 24.21 55.55
C VAL A 989 -12.00 22.91 54.77
N ASP A 990 -12.38 23.01 53.50
CA ASP A 990 -12.70 21.86 52.66
C ASP A 990 -11.40 21.22 52.15
N GLN A 991 -10.41 22.04 51.76
CA GLN A 991 -9.05 21.61 51.44
C GLN A 991 -8.32 20.96 52.64
N GLN A 992 -8.48 21.52 53.86
CA GLN A 992 -7.95 20.88 55.08
C GLN A 992 -8.62 19.52 55.35
N THR A 993 -9.91 19.40 55.05
CA THR A 993 -10.66 18.13 55.18
C THR A 993 -10.18 17.10 54.16
N LEU A 994 -10.02 17.51 52.90
CA LEU A 994 -9.45 16.67 51.83
C LEU A 994 -8.02 16.23 52.17
N LEU A 995 -7.18 17.12 52.70
CA LEU A 995 -5.83 16.76 53.12
C LEU A 995 -5.82 15.69 54.22
N MET A 996 -6.73 15.77 55.20
CA MET A 996 -6.89 14.72 56.23
C MET A 996 -7.35 13.38 55.64
N GLU A 997 -8.20 13.39 54.62
CA GLU A 997 -8.60 12.19 53.89
C GLU A 997 -7.44 11.58 53.08
N VAL A 998 -6.68 12.40 52.35
CA VAL A 998 -5.47 11.98 51.60
C VAL A 998 -4.45 11.32 52.54
N MET A 999 -4.23 11.86 53.74
CA MET A 999 -3.37 11.22 54.75
C MET A 999 -3.93 9.88 55.25
N ARG A 1000 -5.25 9.78 55.46
CA ARG A 1000 -5.93 8.53 55.87
C ARG A 1000 -5.86 7.45 54.79
N LEU A 1001 -5.98 7.82 53.52
CA LEU A 1001 -5.82 6.90 52.39
C LEU A 1001 -4.37 6.40 52.31
N ALA A 1002 -3.39 7.30 52.45
CA ALA A 1002 -1.98 6.92 52.51
C ALA A 1002 -1.67 5.96 53.69
N ASP A 1003 -2.24 6.17 54.88
CA ASP A 1003 -2.14 5.23 56.01
C ASP A 1003 -2.75 3.85 55.69
N ALA A 1004 -3.91 3.82 55.02
CA ALA A 1004 -4.57 2.57 54.65
C ALA A 1004 -3.77 1.79 53.59
N ASN A 1005 -3.24 2.47 52.58
CA ASN A 1005 -2.43 1.86 51.53
C ASN A 1005 -1.07 1.39 52.08
N GLU A 1006 -0.43 2.16 52.96
CA GLU A 1006 0.84 1.77 53.60
C GLU A 1006 0.66 0.54 54.53
N ALA A 1007 -0.50 0.42 55.18
CA ALA A 1007 -0.87 -0.78 55.93
C ALA A 1007 -1.17 -2.00 55.03
N ALA A 1008 -1.83 -1.79 53.89
CA ALA A 1008 -2.12 -2.85 52.92
C ALA A 1008 -0.85 -3.37 52.21
N ALA A 1009 0.07 -2.49 51.85
CA ALA A 1009 1.36 -2.85 51.26
C ALA A 1009 2.35 -3.53 52.25
N SER A 1010 2.04 -3.51 53.54
CA SER A 1010 2.83 -4.13 54.61
C SER A 1010 2.28 -5.49 55.08
N ALA A 1011 1.17 -5.97 54.48
CA ALA A 1011 0.44 -7.18 54.86
C ALA A 1011 0.63 -8.33 53.84
#